data_AF-A0A7Y9WK74-F1
#
_entry.id   AF-A0A7Y9WK74-F1
#
_cell.length_a   1.000
_cell.length_b   1.000
_cell.length_c   1.000
_cell.angle_alpha   90.00
_cell.angle_beta   90.00
_cell.angle_gamma   90.00
#
_symmetry.space_group_name_H-M   'P 1'
#
loop_
_entity.id
_entity.type
_entity.pdbx_description
1 polymer ?
#
loop_
_entity_poly.entity_id
_entity_poly.type
_entity_poly.pdbx_seq_one_letter_code
_entity_poly.pdbx_strand_id
1 'polypeptide(L)'
;MGRNILSRKPMDEVIRLLTAFVLLVVAFGANADDCLTLYSKSGATPGTKTCRLDVVSNTPGGMGNYACINDLALIDQWCSTPAVELPESSCPVADPVYPGNGSVTLSENDFVSGDDNPMRFVRTYRSRSIGASAATLGSAWFHGGQRQLGLANANNGSSSKVVAYREDGEPVTFNWSAGTWRVSGNVGLGLAQDASGWTLVNQASGTTEKYSAQGLLLSESTRAGFIRTLIYGSSGLLTEVNQHAAGTSASNDLALRLEYDDKHRISRLIEPVGGMTQYAYDSNSNLVSVTWPDGYVRRYIYDDVRFRNAITGEVDETGARVATWTYDAQGRASAVNHPDMTRNVRFAYSGNQTTVTDSQRTTTVKFAPVAGLLRPTGTSSLSRVTNTSWDAFGNVLSETNPTGGTNEFSYDSSGRTVRLVVRNASSATVTTVRYADATSLSASMVASPGKVRAFAYDAKGNVTGVSEFATNDPTGERGFDAKPSGTQRTVGIRYDGSNRIVAALEYLNGTQTSDWFYAYDETGNLRVANDNLSGWTLGAMRRDAAHRATYLAGDNREALVTYNSRGWITQFIYNEYPTALNGSLYRILTVDYRYSADGQVTSRTGTVRQNNGGSTSLGVAQPASSDELNQWLNNLEDGAILAGPPVNRGGLLRSMLGAPPEPGVVRLCIECMFNPALSWGWALTSDNTDPFGIIGMAGGVRSGLDAVAKLCKPTANQLHSVFEKKIVGQMKKRGWTAEEVESTIANPYRTIPARDTRALESGNGARRDDPATAYIREDGHYVVRNDVDGTVVQVSDRRDADWKSHF
;
A
#
# COMPACT_ATOMS: atom_id res chain seq x y z
N MET A 1 5.65 -89.44 -20.39
CA MET A 1 6.37 -88.31 -21.01
C MET A 1 5.36 -87.44 -21.73
N GLY A 2 5.16 -86.19 -21.32
CA GLY A 2 4.17 -85.31 -21.97
C GLY A 2 3.96 -84.03 -21.18
N ARG A 3 4.13 -82.91 -21.88
CA ARG A 3 4.19 -81.51 -21.42
C ARG A 3 2.87 -80.99 -20.82
N ASN A 4 2.98 -80.00 -19.92
CA ASN A 4 2.10 -78.81 -19.80
C ASN A 4 2.85 -77.73 -19.00
N ILE A 5 3.30 -76.63 -19.62
CA ILE A 5 2.64 -75.30 -19.75
C ILE A 5 2.43 -74.61 -18.39
N LEU A 6 3.25 -73.60 -18.09
CA LEU A 6 2.88 -72.47 -17.23
C LEU A 6 3.41 -71.16 -17.82
N SER A 7 2.46 -70.46 -18.44
CA SER A 7 2.25 -69.02 -18.57
C SER A 7 3.30 -68.08 -17.94
N ARG A 8 4.04 -67.35 -18.78
CA ARG A 8 4.63 -66.05 -18.41
C ARG A 8 3.53 -64.99 -18.54
N LYS A 9 3.22 -64.27 -17.46
CA LYS A 9 2.24 -63.18 -17.45
C LYS A 9 2.73 -62.01 -18.33
N PRO A 10 1.88 -61.45 -19.21
CA PRO A 10 2.22 -60.30 -20.05
C PRO A 10 2.32 -58.96 -19.30
N MET A 11 1.99 -58.92 -18.00
CA MET A 11 1.99 -57.67 -17.22
C MET A 11 3.40 -57.12 -16.89
N ASP A 12 4.41 -57.97 -16.73
CA ASP A 12 5.77 -57.50 -16.35
C ASP A 12 6.56 -56.91 -17.52
N GLU A 13 6.34 -57.38 -18.75
CA GLU A 13 6.91 -56.75 -19.95
C GLU A 13 6.17 -55.45 -20.31
N VAL A 14 4.86 -55.38 -20.08
CA VAL A 14 4.06 -54.16 -20.28
C VAL A 14 4.46 -53.08 -19.25
N ILE A 15 4.73 -53.44 -17.99
CA ILE A 15 5.22 -52.49 -16.98
C ILE A 15 6.64 -52.02 -17.30
N ARG A 16 7.54 -52.89 -17.80
CA ARG A 16 8.87 -52.46 -18.26
C ARG A 16 8.83 -51.60 -19.52
N LEU A 17 7.93 -51.88 -20.48
CA LEU A 17 7.71 -51.01 -21.64
C LEU A 17 7.04 -49.69 -21.25
N LEU A 18 6.09 -49.66 -20.31
CA LEU A 18 5.48 -48.42 -19.81
C LEU A 18 6.46 -47.60 -18.96
N THR A 19 7.33 -48.23 -18.18
CA THR A 19 8.36 -47.51 -17.41
C THR A 19 9.46 -46.98 -18.34
N ALA A 20 9.82 -47.74 -19.40
CA ALA A 20 10.71 -47.25 -20.45
C ALA A 20 10.05 -46.16 -21.31
N PHE A 21 8.74 -46.23 -21.58
CA PHE A 21 7.99 -45.20 -22.33
C PHE A 21 7.75 -43.93 -21.49
N VAL A 22 7.51 -44.06 -20.19
CA VAL A 22 7.44 -42.91 -19.26
C VAL A 22 8.83 -42.30 -19.03
N LEU A 23 9.90 -43.09 -19.01
CA LEU A 23 11.28 -42.55 -19.00
C LEU A 23 11.72 -41.98 -20.37
N LEU A 24 11.13 -42.42 -21.48
CA LEU A 24 11.36 -41.84 -22.81
C LEU A 24 10.50 -40.58 -23.08
N VAL A 25 9.37 -40.42 -22.39
CA VAL A 25 8.50 -39.24 -22.48
C VAL A 25 8.94 -38.12 -21.51
N VAL A 26 9.80 -38.42 -20.53
CA VAL A 26 10.38 -37.44 -19.59
C VAL A 26 11.79 -36.98 -20.00
N ALA A 27 12.32 -37.44 -21.14
CA ALA A 27 13.53 -36.91 -21.75
C ALA A 27 13.24 -36.42 -23.17
N PHE A 28 13.39 -35.11 -23.39
CA PHE A 28 13.18 -34.36 -24.64
C PHE A 28 11.73 -34.11 -25.05
N GLY A 29 11.06 -33.24 -24.29
CA GLY A 29 10.39 -32.11 -24.95
C GLY A 29 11.47 -31.17 -25.50
N ALA A 30 12.12 -31.55 -26.60
CA ALA A 30 12.86 -30.59 -27.41
C ALA A 30 11.81 -29.70 -28.07
N ASN A 31 11.31 -28.72 -27.33
CA ASN A 31 10.69 -27.56 -27.96
C ASN A 31 11.76 -27.01 -28.90
N ALA A 32 11.40 -26.77 -30.16
CA ALA A 32 12.19 -25.87 -30.98
C ALA A 32 12.26 -24.56 -30.18
N ASP A 33 13.44 -24.19 -29.68
CA ASP A 33 13.63 -22.88 -29.07
C ASP A 33 13.12 -21.83 -30.07
N ASP A 34 12.22 -20.95 -29.64
CA ASP A 34 11.83 -19.77 -30.42
C ASP A 34 13.11 -18.96 -30.74
N CYS A 35 13.16 -18.30 -31.90
CA CYS A 35 14.33 -17.52 -32.31
C CYS A 35 14.74 -16.51 -31.23
N LEU A 36 13.78 -15.94 -30.48
CA LEU A 36 14.04 -15.04 -29.36
C LEU A 36 14.79 -15.71 -28.20
N THR A 37 14.46 -16.96 -27.88
CA THR A 37 15.15 -17.76 -26.88
C THR A 37 16.57 -18.10 -27.34
N LEU A 38 16.76 -18.38 -28.62
CA LEU A 38 18.08 -18.66 -29.21
C LEU A 38 18.96 -17.40 -29.20
N TYR A 39 18.44 -16.24 -29.57
CA TYR A 39 19.17 -14.97 -29.55
C TYR A 39 19.61 -14.58 -28.13
N SER A 40 18.80 -14.86 -27.11
CA SER A 40 19.21 -14.64 -25.72
C SER A 40 20.47 -15.42 -25.31
N LYS A 41 20.68 -16.61 -25.88
CA LYS A 41 21.84 -17.47 -25.60
C LYS A 41 23.11 -17.00 -26.30
N SER A 42 23.01 -16.09 -27.27
CA SER A 42 24.17 -15.49 -27.97
C SER A 42 24.97 -14.52 -27.08
N GLY A 43 24.45 -14.15 -25.90
CA GLY A 43 25.04 -13.14 -25.04
C GLY A 43 24.87 -11.71 -25.56
N ALA A 44 24.19 -11.53 -26.70
CA ALA A 44 23.82 -10.22 -27.19
C ALA A 44 22.92 -9.50 -26.17
N THR A 45 23.02 -8.18 -26.10
CA THR A 45 22.18 -7.38 -25.20
C THR A 45 21.25 -6.51 -26.03
N PRO A 46 19.92 -6.70 -25.95
CA PRO A 46 18.98 -5.85 -26.65
C PRO A 46 19.21 -4.35 -26.42
N GLY A 47 18.94 -3.51 -27.42
CA GLY A 47 19.02 -2.05 -27.31
C GLY A 47 20.44 -1.49 -27.37
N THR A 48 21.46 -2.37 -27.40
CA THR A 48 22.86 -1.98 -27.60
C THR A 48 23.20 -1.87 -29.08
N LYS A 49 24.18 -1.03 -29.42
CA LYS A 49 24.66 -0.89 -30.80
C LYS A 49 25.30 -2.17 -31.35
N THR A 50 25.78 -3.06 -30.47
CA THR A 50 26.42 -4.33 -30.84
C THR A 50 25.45 -5.50 -30.90
N CYS A 51 24.23 -5.35 -30.36
CA CYS A 51 23.21 -6.39 -30.27
C CYS A 51 23.10 -7.25 -31.54
N ARG A 52 22.92 -6.60 -32.69
CA ARG A 52 22.75 -7.30 -33.97
C ARG A 52 24.01 -8.08 -34.36
N LEU A 53 25.18 -7.50 -34.14
CA LEU A 53 26.47 -8.15 -34.41
C LEU A 53 26.66 -9.37 -33.51
N ASP A 54 26.30 -9.23 -32.24
CA ASP A 54 26.43 -10.26 -31.22
C ASP A 54 25.49 -11.45 -31.50
N VAL A 55 24.23 -11.19 -31.90
CA VAL A 55 23.29 -12.26 -32.31
C VAL A 55 23.81 -13.01 -33.53
N VAL A 56 24.27 -12.29 -34.55
CA VAL A 56 24.75 -12.89 -35.79
C VAL A 56 26.05 -13.68 -35.56
N SER A 57 26.92 -13.23 -34.66
CA SER A 57 28.26 -13.83 -34.47
C SER A 57 28.29 -14.97 -33.45
N ASN A 58 27.42 -14.94 -32.43
CA ASN A 58 27.53 -15.83 -31.27
C ASN A 58 26.38 -16.84 -31.15
N THR A 59 25.36 -16.78 -32.03
CA THR A 59 24.29 -17.80 -32.07
C THR A 59 24.81 -19.07 -32.74
N PRO A 60 24.98 -20.22 -32.04
CA PRO A 60 25.63 -21.39 -32.62
C PRO A 60 24.81 -22.03 -33.74
N GLY A 61 25.40 -22.23 -34.91
CA GLY A 61 24.77 -22.91 -36.06
C GLY A 61 24.46 -24.40 -35.89
N GLY A 62 24.61 -24.96 -34.68
CA GLY A 62 24.44 -26.37 -34.37
C GLY A 62 23.29 -26.69 -33.40
N MET A 63 22.47 -25.71 -33.02
CA MET A 63 21.31 -25.91 -32.13
C MET A 63 20.03 -25.38 -32.78
N GLY A 64 19.36 -26.26 -33.55
CA GLY A 64 17.89 -26.27 -33.60
C GLY A 64 17.17 -25.60 -34.77
N ASN A 65 17.64 -24.52 -35.40
CA ASN A 65 16.88 -23.96 -36.55
C ASN A 65 17.69 -23.04 -37.48
N TYR A 66 17.87 -23.44 -38.75
CA TYR A 66 18.50 -22.59 -39.78
C TYR A 66 17.66 -21.34 -40.11
N ALA A 67 16.35 -21.33 -39.81
CA ALA A 67 15.45 -20.22 -40.09
C ALA A 67 15.68 -18.99 -39.19
N CYS A 68 16.25 -19.16 -37.99
CA CYS A 68 16.57 -18.04 -37.09
C CYS A 68 17.88 -17.36 -37.48
N ILE A 69 18.79 -18.08 -38.13
CA ILE A 69 20.06 -17.52 -38.59
C ILE A 69 19.75 -16.72 -39.85
N ASN A 70 19.81 -15.39 -39.73
CA ASN A 70 19.47 -14.39 -40.75
C ASN A 70 17.99 -13.94 -40.83
N ASP A 71 17.14 -14.23 -39.83
CA ASP A 71 15.86 -13.52 -39.73
C ASP A 71 16.10 -12.11 -39.21
N LEU A 72 16.45 -11.21 -40.12
CA LEU A 72 16.78 -9.83 -39.80
C LEU A 72 15.62 -9.08 -39.14
N ALA A 73 14.37 -9.43 -39.44
CA ALA A 73 13.20 -8.79 -38.86
C ALA A 73 13.02 -9.18 -37.38
N LEU A 74 13.20 -10.47 -37.05
CA LEU A 74 13.18 -10.95 -35.67
C LEU A 74 14.41 -10.47 -34.88
N ILE A 75 15.58 -10.38 -35.52
CA ILE A 75 16.79 -9.82 -34.89
C ILE A 75 16.60 -8.33 -34.62
N ASP A 76 16.07 -7.56 -35.57
CA ASP A 76 15.80 -6.13 -35.39
C ASP A 76 14.70 -5.92 -34.34
N GLN A 77 13.66 -6.77 -34.29
CA GLN A 77 12.67 -6.78 -33.21
C GLN A 77 13.33 -7.06 -31.86
N TRP A 78 14.12 -8.12 -31.75
CA TRP A 78 14.79 -8.49 -30.52
C TRP A 78 15.79 -7.41 -30.07
N CYS A 79 16.59 -6.85 -30.98
CA CYS A 79 17.55 -5.79 -30.70
C CYS A 79 16.95 -4.42 -30.51
N SER A 80 15.73 -4.18 -30.99
CA SER A 80 14.98 -2.96 -30.66
C SER A 80 14.44 -2.98 -29.23
N THR A 81 14.44 -4.14 -28.56
CA THR A 81 14.12 -4.25 -27.13
C THR A 81 15.17 -3.46 -26.35
N PRO A 82 14.82 -2.52 -25.47
CA PRO A 82 15.80 -1.74 -24.70
C PRO A 82 16.75 -2.62 -23.85
N ALA A 83 17.92 -2.08 -23.50
CA ALA A 83 18.91 -2.74 -22.64
C ALA A 83 18.34 -3.15 -21.27
N VAL A 84 19.00 -4.12 -20.61
CA VAL A 84 18.58 -4.71 -19.32
C VAL A 84 18.14 -3.60 -18.37
N GLU A 85 16.83 -3.54 -18.18
CA GLU A 85 16.20 -2.57 -17.31
C GLU A 85 16.39 -3.02 -15.88
N LEU A 86 17.12 -2.23 -15.09
CA LEU A 86 17.20 -2.49 -13.66
C LEU A 86 15.84 -2.19 -13.04
N PRO A 87 15.34 -3.04 -12.14
CA PRO A 87 14.19 -2.69 -11.32
C PRO A 87 14.50 -1.43 -10.53
N GLU A 88 13.51 -0.56 -10.42
CA GLU A 88 13.69 0.77 -9.84
C GLU A 88 13.12 0.80 -8.43
N SER A 89 13.94 1.24 -7.48
CA SER A 89 13.55 1.42 -6.08
C SER A 89 13.42 2.90 -5.73
N SER A 90 12.87 3.69 -6.65
CA SER A 90 12.27 4.99 -6.35
C SER A 90 10.78 4.79 -6.16
N CYS A 91 10.03 5.86 -6.01
CA CYS A 91 8.58 5.78 -6.11
C CYS A 91 8.09 6.54 -7.32
N PRO A 92 6.94 6.12 -7.85
CA PRO A 92 6.41 6.72 -9.03
C PRO A 92 5.94 8.13 -8.73
N VAL A 93 5.97 8.96 -9.76
CA VAL A 93 5.42 10.32 -9.75
C VAL A 93 4.23 10.38 -10.71
N ALA A 94 3.23 11.23 -10.40
CA ALA A 94 1.97 11.34 -11.15
C ALA A 94 1.14 10.04 -11.18
N ASP A 95 0.36 9.80 -12.24
CA ASP A 95 -0.48 8.60 -12.44
C ASP A 95 0.35 7.44 -13.03
N PRO A 96 0.78 6.48 -12.21
CA PRO A 96 2.14 6.52 -11.69
C PRO A 96 3.22 6.17 -12.72
N VAL A 97 4.21 7.06 -12.87
CA VAL A 97 5.41 6.85 -13.70
C VAL A 97 6.65 6.78 -12.82
N TYR A 98 7.43 5.71 -12.92
CA TYR A 98 8.74 5.60 -12.28
C TYR A 98 9.75 6.50 -12.99
N PRO A 99 10.33 7.52 -12.33
CA PRO A 99 11.13 8.54 -13.01
C PRO A 99 12.51 8.06 -13.50
N GLY A 100 13.08 6.99 -12.97
CA GLY A 100 14.40 6.49 -13.36
C GLY A 100 14.38 5.69 -14.66
N ASN A 101 13.38 4.82 -14.83
CA ASN A 101 13.22 3.94 -15.99
C ASN A 101 12.04 4.33 -16.90
N GLY A 102 11.16 5.21 -16.45
CA GLY A 102 9.99 5.68 -17.20
C GLY A 102 8.87 4.66 -17.34
N SER A 103 8.83 3.66 -16.46
CA SER A 103 7.79 2.64 -16.43
C SER A 103 6.48 3.23 -15.90
N VAL A 104 5.39 3.04 -16.66
CA VAL A 104 4.03 3.40 -16.25
C VAL A 104 3.46 2.22 -15.48
N THR A 105 2.89 2.49 -14.31
CA THR A 105 2.16 1.50 -13.52
C THR A 105 0.75 1.95 -13.23
N LEU A 106 -0.21 1.04 -13.26
CA LEU A 106 -1.60 1.27 -12.86
C LEU A 106 -2.04 0.09 -12.01
N SER A 107 -2.74 0.33 -10.91
CA SER A 107 -3.23 -0.76 -10.06
C SER A 107 -4.68 -0.53 -9.68
N GLU A 108 -5.51 -1.56 -9.84
CA GLU A 108 -6.94 -1.51 -9.54
C GLU A 108 -7.38 -2.77 -8.77
N ASN A 109 -8.23 -2.59 -7.76
CA ASN A 109 -8.83 -3.70 -7.06
C ASN A 109 -10.08 -4.14 -7.84
N ASP A 110 -10.09 -5.38 -8.32
CA ASP A 110 -11.26 -5.95 -8.98
C ASP A 110 -12.20 -6.64 -8.00
N PHE A 111 -11.68 -7.08 -6.86
CA PHE A 111 -12.45 -7.63 -5.75
C PHE A 111 -11.76 -7.33 -4.42
N VAL A 112 -12.56 -7.04 -3.38
CA VAL A 112 -12.12 -6.90 -1.98
C VAL A 112 -13.19 -7.52 -1.08
N SER A 113 -12.83 -8.51 -0.27
CA SER A 113 -13.75 -9.08 0.74
C SER A 113 -13.91 -8.17 1.96
N GLY A 114 -14.93 -8.45 2.77
CA GLY A 114 -15.16 -7.81 4.07
C GLY A 114 -14.42 -8.46 5.24
N ASP A 115 -13.43 -9.32 4.97
CA ASP A 115 -12.63 -9.93 6.04
C ASP A 115 -11.73 -8.91 6.74
N ASP A 116 -11.40 -9.14 8.01
CA ASP A 116 -10.40 -8.38 8.78
C ASP A 116 -9.05 -8.34 8.04
N ASN A 117 -8.74 -9.42 7.32
CA ASN A 117 -7.67 -9.46 6.33
C ASN A 117 -8.24 -9.71 4.93
N PRO A 118 -8.58 -8.64 4.19
CA PRO A 118 -9.35 -8.76 2.96
C PRO A 118 -8.64 -9.62 1.91
N MET A 119 -9.36 -10.60 1.37
CA MET A 119 -9.00 -11.25 0.11
C MET A 119 -9.14 -10.22 -1.01
N ARG A 120 -8.10 -10.05 -1.82
CA ARG A 120 -8.08 -9.08 -2.90
C ARG A 120 -7.70 -9.74 -4.21
N PHE A 121 -8.40 -9.37 -5.28
CA PHE A 121 -7.89 -9.53 -6.64
C PHE A 121 -7.50 -8.15 -7.14
N VAL A 122 -6.19 -7.92 -7.28
CA VAL A 122 -5.64 -6.67 -7.78
C VAL A 122 -5.02 -6.94 -9.12
N ARG A 123 -5.38 -6.11 -10.12
CA ARG A 123 -4.72 -6.08 -11.41
C ARG A 123 -3.74 -4.91 -11.46
N THR A 124 -2.55 -5.16 -11.98
CA THR A 124 -1.47 -4.18 -12.08
C THR A 124 -0.90 -4.16 -13.48
N TYR A 125 -0.91 -3.00 -14.12
CA TYR A 125 -0.19 -2.75 -15.36
C TYR A 125 1.24 -2.31 -15.07
N ARG A 126 2.20 -2.72 -15.90
CA ARG A 126 3.56 -2.18 -15.93
C ARG A 126 4.10 -2.12 -17.36
N SER A 127 4.23 -0.92 -17.94
CA SER A 127 4.60 -0.74 -19.35
C SER A 127 5.96 -1.32 -19.74
N ARG A 128 6.84 -1.52 -18.75
CA ARG A 128 8.18 -2.05 -18.93
C ARG A 128 8.44 -3.22 -17.97
N SER A 129 7.72 -4.32 -18.19
CA SER A 129 7.92 -5.55 -17.40
C SER A 129 9.38 -6.02 -17.49
N ILE A 130 9.98 -6.31 -16.34
CA ILE A 130 11.40 -6.67 -16.18
C ILE A 130 11.57 -8.21 -16.10
N GLY A 131 10.47 -8.96 -16.26
CA GLY A 131 10.44 -10.42 -16.11
C GLY A 131 9.56 -11.14 -17.12
N ALA A 132 9.94 -12.40 -17.41
CA ALA A 132 9.12 -13.35 -18.15
C ALA A 132 8.12 -14.03 -17.19
N SER A 133 7.08 -13.31 -16.77
CA SER A 133 5.91 -13.92 -16.15
C SER A 133 4.82 -14.14 -17.20
N ALA A 134 4.11 -15.26 -17.10
CA ALA A 134 2.97 -15.54 -17.96
C ALA A 134 1.84 -14.56 -17.63
N ALA A 135 1.66 -13.54 -18.47
CA ALA A 135 0.70 -12.48 -18.25
C ALA A 135 -0.71 -12.95 -18.66
N THR A 136 -1.43 -13.53 -17.70
CA THR A 136 -2.78 -14.07 -17.89
C THR A 136 -3.84 -12.98 -18.09
N LEU A 137 -3.56 -11.74 -17.67
CA LEU A 137 -4.39 -10.56 -17.95
C LEU A 137 -3.96 -9.79 -19.20
N GLY A 138 -3.21 -10.43 -20.09
CA GLY A 138 -2.68 -9.80 -21.30
C GLY A 138 -1.33 -9.13 -21.11
N SER A 139 -0.73 -8.70 -22.21
CA SER A 139 0.63 -8.14 -22.24
C SER A 139 0.79 -7.00 -21.22
N ALA A 140 1.84 -7.08 -20.40
CA ALA A 140 2.18 -6.08 -19.37
C ALA A 140 1.16 -5.92 -18.21
N TRP A 141 0.17 -6.82 -18.09
CA TRP A 141 -0.75 -6.87 -16.96
C TRP A 141 -0.50 -8.05 -16.04
N PHE A 142 -0.70 -7.79 -14.75
CA PHE A 142 -0.31 -8.64 -13.64
C PHE A 142 -1.46 -8.77 -12.64
N HIS A 143 -1.55 -9.88 -11.91
CA HIS A 143 -2.37 -10.04 -10.73
C HIS A 143 -1.66 -10.82 -9.61
N GLY A 144 -2.11 -10.65 -8.36
CA GLY A 144 -1.47 -11.28 -7.19
C GLY A 144 -1.43 -12.82 -7.21
N GLY A 145 -2.26 -13.48 -8.01
CA GLY A 145 -2.28 -14.95 -8.13
C GLY A 145 -1.14 -15.54 -8.99
N GLN A 146 -0.43 -14.72 -9.76
CA GLN A 146 0.61 -15.21 -10.69
C GLN A 146 2.04 -15.16 -10.10
N ARG A 147 2.17 -14.77 -8.83
CA ARG A 147 3.47 -14.73 -8.14
C ARG A 147 4.18 -16.08 -8.27
N GLN A 148 5.48 -16.05 -8.55
CA GLN A 148 6.27 -17.26 -8.77
C GLN A 148 7.75 -17.03 -8.49
N LEU A 149 8.51 -18.12 -8.32
CA LEU A 149 9.96 -18.11 -8.18
C LEU A 149 10.63 -18.61 -9.47
N GLY A 150 11.53 -17.80 -10.02
CA GLY A 150 12.50 -18.20 -11.02
C GLY A 150 13.67 -18.93 -10.38
N LEU A 151 13.79 -20.23 -10.66
CA LEU A 151 14.73 -21.15 -10.01
C LEU A 151 15.92 -21.56 -10.87
N ALA A 152 16.10 -20.94 -12.05
CA ALA A 152 17.13 -21.34 -13.02
C ALA A 152 18.56 -21.40 -12.44
N ASN A 153 18.85 -20.57 -11.43
CA ASN A 153 20.16 -20.51 -10.77
C ASN A 153 20.10 -20.87 -9.28
N ALA A 154 19.04 -21.55 -8.82
CA ALA A 154 18.79 -21.75 -7.39
C ALA A 154 19.82 -22.66 -6.69
N ASN A 155 20.54 -23.52 -7.44
CA ASN A 155 21.44 -24.54 -6.90
C ASN A 155 22.88 -24.43 -7.46
N ASN A 156 23.40 -23.21 -7.58
CA ASN A 156 24.74 -22.92 -8.14
C ASN A 156 25.79 -22.59 -7.06
N GLY A 157 25.76 -23.30 -5.94
CA GLY A 157 26.69 -23.09 -4.80
C GLY A 157 26.64 -21.66 -4.24
N SER A 158 27.81 -21.04 -4.03
CA SER A 158 27.94 -19.65 -3.54
C SER A 158 27.44 -18.59 -4.53
N SER A 159 27.12 -18.96 -5.76
CA SER A 159 26.56 -18.07 -6.79
C SER A 159 25.07 -18.32 -7.03
N SER A 160 24.40 -19.06 -6.14
CA SER A 160 22.99 -19.37 -6.27
C SER A 160 22.11 -18.12 -6.22
N LYS A 161 21.10 -18.08 -7.09
CA LYS A 161 20.16 -16.97 -7.24
C LYS A 161 18.75 -17.49 -7.45
N VAL A 162 17.80 -16.87 -6.75
CA VAL A 162 16.35 -17.08 -6.95
C VAL A 162 15.72 -15.72 -7.21
N VAL A 163 14.85 -15.65 -8.22
CA VAL A 163 14.13 -14.41 -8.55
C VAL A 163 12.66 -14.60 -8.18
N ALA A 164 12.14 -13.85 -7.22
CA ALA A 164 10.72 -13.83 -6.91
C ALA A 164 10.01 -12.78 -7.79
N TYR A 165 9.13 -13.23 -8.68
CA TYR A 165 8.27 -12.35 -9.47
C TYR A 165 7.05 -11.98 -8.64
N ARG A 166 6.92 -10.68 -8.33
CA ARG A 166 5.90 -10.18 -7.41
C ARG A 166 4.62 -9.78 -8.14
N GLU A 167 3.60 -9.42 -7.37
CA GLU A 167 2.24 -9.13 -7.86
C GLU A 167 2.16 -7.94 -8.81
N ASP A 168 3.13 -7.03 -8.74
CA ASP A 168 3.26 -5.83 -9.58
C ASP A 168 4.22 -6.03 -10.77
N GLY A 169 4.71 -7.25 -10.96
CA GLY A 169 5.67 -7.61 -12.00
C GLY A 169 7.13 -7.25 -11.68
N GLU A 170 7.44 -6.62 -10.54
CA GLU A 170 8.83 -6.34 -10.15
C GLU A 170 9.52 -7.61 -9.64
N PRO A 171 10.71 -7.96 -10.15
CA PRO A 171 11.47 -9.08 -9.64
C PRO A 171 12.26 -8.70 -8.39
N VAL A 172 12.19 -9.55 -7.37
CA VAL A 172 13.05 -9.49 -6.18
C VAL A 172 14.10 -10.59 -6.29
N THR A 173 15.38 -10.22 -6.31
CA THR A 173 16.47 -11.20 -6.44
C THR A 173 17.05 -11.57 -5.07
N PHE A 174 16.96 -12.85 -4.73
CA PHE A 174 17.63 -13.48 -3.60
C PHE A 174 18.97 -14.05 -4.06
N ASN A 175 20.05 -13.68 -3.38
CA ASN A 175 21.39 -14.21 -3.57
C ASN A 175 21.76 -15.09 -2.37
N TRP A 176 22.36 -16.25 -2.63
CA TRP A 176 22.85 -17.11 -1.57
C TRP A 176 24.16 -16.56 -1.00
N SER A 177 24.22 -16.38 0.32
CA SER A 177 25.43 -15.91 1.00
C SER A 177 25.46 -16.39 2.45
N ALA A 178 26.57 -17.02 2.84
CA ALA A 178 26.81 -17.51 4.20
C ALA A 178 25.67 -18.38 4.76
N GLY A 179 25.14 -19.29 3.95
CA GLY A 179 24.11 -20.25 4.38
C GLY A 179 22.68 -19.70 4.42
N THR A 180 22.44 -18.48 3.93
CA THR A 180 21.10 -17.88 3.89
C THR A 180 20.85 -17.12 2.58
N TRP A 181 19.57 -17.02 2.21
CA TRP A 181 19.12 -16.23 1.06
C TRP A 181 18.96 -14.77 1.46
N ARG A 182 19.58 -13.86 0.72
CA ARG A 182 19.59 -12.42 1.00
C ARG A 182 19.13 -11.60 -0.19
N VAL A 183 18.36 -10.56 0.07
CA VAL A 183 17.92 -9.55 -0.90
C VAL A 183 18.76 -8.27 -0.75
N SER A 184 18.78 -7.43 -1.78
CA SER A 184 19.38 -6.10 -1.64
C SER A 184 18.54 -5.25 -0.69
N GLY A 185 19.21 -4.58 0.24
CA GLY A 185 18.58 -3.84 1.31
C GLY A 185 17.88 -4.76 2.30
N ASN A 186 17.38 -4.18 3.39
CA ASN A 186 16.56 -4.91 4.34
C ASN A 186 15.07 -4.66 4.07
N VAL A 187 14.52 -5.37 3.08
CA VAL A 187 13.08 -5.32 2.76
C VAL A 187 12.24 -6.32 3.56
N GLY A 188 12.83 -6.97 4.58
CA GLY A 188 12.12 -7.90 5.45
C GLY A 188 11.66 -9.21 4.79
N LEU A 189 12.27 -9.60 3.68
CA LEU A 189 11.97 -10.86 2.99
C LEU A 189 13.01 -11.93 3.30
N GLY A 190 12.55 -13.08 3.80
CA GLY A 190 13.34 -14.29 3.97
C GLY A 190 12.90 -15.38 2.99
N LEU A 191 13.85 -16.15 2.46
CA LEU A 191 13.58 -17.29 1.60
C LEU A 191 14.25 -18.53 2.19
N ALA A 192 13.52 -19.64 2.20
CA ALA A 192 14.02 -20.95 2.61
C ALA A 192 13.59 -22.01 1.61
N GLN A 193 14.39 -23.08 1.52
CA GLN A 193 14.13 -24.23 0.67
C GLN A 193 14.10 -25.48 1.55
N ASP A 194 13.14 -26.36 1.31
CA ASP A 194 13.07 -27.69 1.90
C ASP A 194 12.75 -28.76 0.83
N ALA A 195 12.55 -30.01 1.25
CA ALA A 195 12.26 -31.11 0.32
C ALA A 195 10.91 -30.96 -0.41
N SER A 196 9.98 -30.17 0.12
CA SER A 196 8.64 -29.95 -0.44
C SER A 196 8.56 -28.75 -1.39
N GLY A 197 9.52 -27.83 -1.30
CA GLY A 197 9.60 -26.66 -2.18
C GLY A 197 10.26 -25.47 -1.52
N TRP A 198 9.63 -24.30 -1.64
CA TRP A 198 10.18 -23.05 -1.15
C TRP A 198 9.20 -22.31 -0.25
N THR A 199 9.73 -21.63 0.75
CA THR A 199 8.97 -20.78 1.66
C THR A 199 9.53 -19.36 1.63
N LEU A 200 8.71 -18.37 1.31
CA LEU A 200 9.05 -16.96 1.37
C LEU A 200 8.29 -16.32 2.53
N VAL A 201 9.00 -15.72 3.48
CA VAL A 201 8.42 -15.04 4.64
C VAL A 201 8.63 -13.54 4.47
N ASN A 202 7.55 -12.77 4.54
CA ASN A 202 7.62 -11.32 4.72
C ASN A 202 7.48 -11.03 6.22
N GLN A 203 8.59 -10.68 6.85
CA GLN A 203 8.67 -10.39 8.28
C GLN A 203 7.94 -9.10 8.68
N ALA A 204 7.76 -8.17 7.73
CA ALA A 204 7.06 -6.91 7.99
C ALA A 204 5.54 -7.10 8.07
N SER A 205 4.96 -7.87 7.14
CA SER A 205 3.52 -8.20 7.13
C SER A 205 3.18 -9.44 7.97
N GLY A 206 4.18 -10.28 8.28
CA GLY A 206 3.96 -11.60 8.87
C GLY A 206 3.32 -12.60 7.90
N THR A 207 3.35 -12.35 6.59
CA THR A 207 2.82 -13.28 5.58
C THR A 207 3.87 -14.31 5.21
N THR A 208 3.44 -15.56 5.05
CA THR A 208 4.27 -16.68 4.59
C THR A 208 3.68 -17.25 3.32
N GLU A 209 4.48 -17.32 2.27
CA GLU A 209 4.13 -17.89 0.98
C GLU A 209 4.83 -19.24 0.82
N LYS A 210 4.09 -20.25 0.35
CA LYS A 210 4.64 -21.56 0.01
C LYS A 210 4.57 -21.77 -1.49
N TYR A 211 5.67 -22.25 -2.05
CA TYR A 211 5.82 -22.54 -3.46
C TYR A 211 6.20 -24.00 -3.66
N SER A 212 5.77 -24.56 -4.79
CA SER A 212 6.23 -25.87 -5.27
C SER A 212 7.73 -25.90 -5.51
N ALA A 213 8.29 -27.10 -5.69
CA ALA A 213 9.69 -27.27 -6.10
C ALA A 213 10.03 -26.60 -7.44
N GLN A 214 9.02 -26.31 -8.28
CA GLN A 214 9.15 -25.60 -9.56
C GLN A 214 8.93 -24.07 -9.43
N GLY A 215 8.61 -23.57 -8.23
CA GLY A 215 8.44 -22.14 -7.98
C GLY A 215 7.03 -21.60 -8.24
N LEU A 216 6.02 -22.46 -8.43
CA LEU A 216 4.60 -22.04 -8.49
C LEU A 216 4.07 -21.75 -7.08
N LEU A 217 3.37 -20.62 -6.88
CA LEU A 217 2.75 -20.25 -5.60
C LEU A 217 1.59 -21.21 -5.28
N LEU A 218 1.66 -21.89 -4.14
CA LEU A 218 0.63 -22.84 -3.71
C LEU A 218 -0.29 -22.25 -2.63
N SER A 219 0.29 -21.46 -1.73
CA SER A 219 -0.49 -20.83 -0.66
C SER A 219 0.18 -19.59 -0.09
N GLU A 220 -0.63 -18.69 0.47
CA GLU A 220 -0.20 -17.59 1.32
C GLU A 220 -0.93 -17.72 2.67
N SER A 221 -0.20 -17.75 3.79
CA SER A 221 -0.78 -17.65 5.13
C SER A 221 -0.44 -16.31 5.75
N THR A 222 -1.44 -15.69 6.37
CA THR A 222 -1.33 -14.39 7.01
C THR A 222 -1.12 -14.55 8.50
N ARG A 223 -0.60 -13.53 9.17
CA ARG A 223 -0.37 -13.57 10.63
C ARG A 223 -1.66 -13.79 11.42
N ALA A 224 -2.80 -13.30 10.92
CA ALA A 224 -4.11 -13.44 11.57
C ALA A 224 -4.77 -14.82 11.32
N GLY A 225 -4.06 -15.79 10.74
CA GLY A 225 -4.56 -17.15 10.56
C GLY A 225 -5.39 -17.37 9.30
N PHE A 226 -5.54 -16.38 8.41
CA PHE A 226 -6.12 -16.59 7.09
C PHE A 226 -5.12 -17.27 6.16
N ILE A 227 -5.54 -18.35 5.50
CA ILE A 227 -4.78 -19.12 4.51
C ILE A 227 -5.47 -18.97 3.17
N ARG A 228 -4.71 -18.50 2.17
CA ARG A 228 -5.12 -18.43 0.78
C ARG A 228 -4.48 -19.57 0.02
N THR A 229 -5.27 -20.43 -0.60
CA THR A 229 -4.79 -21.56 -1.39
C THR A 229 -5.05 -21.31 -2.87
N LEU A 230 -4.03 -21.51 -3.69
CA LEU A 230 -4.09 -21.37 -5.14
C LEU A 230 -4.32 -22.75 -5.76
N ILE A 231 -5.39 -22.88 -6.55
CA ILE A 231 -5.82 -24.13 -7.16
C ILE A 231 -5.61 -24.05 -8.67
N TYR A 232 -4.81 -24.96 -9.20
CA TYR A 232 -4.47 -25.03 -10.61
C TYR A 232 -5.22 -26.16 -11.31
N GLY A 233 -5.76 -25.89 -12.49
CA GLY A 233 -6.38 -26.89 -13.35
C GLY A 233 -5.35 -27.81 -14.04
N SER A 234 -5.83 -28.81 -14.78
CA SER A 234 -4.96 -29.77 -15.49
C SER A 234 -4.08 -29.13 -16.57
N SER A 235 -4.44 -27.93 -17.05
CA SER A 235 -3.65 -27.13 -18.00
C SER A 235 -2.54 -26.30 -17.32
N GLY A 236 -2.44 -26.33 -15.99
CA GLY A 236 -1.49 -25.50 -15.22
C GLY A 236 -1.93 -24.06 -15.01
N LEU A 237 -3.15 -23.68 -15.42
CA LEU A 237 -3.73 -22.35 -15.17
C LEU A 237 -4.36 -22.27 -13.77
N LEU A 238 -4.24 -21.12 -13.12
CA LEU A 238 -4.86 -20.85 -11.82
C LEU A 238 -6.37 -20.71 -12.00
N THR A 239 -7.15 -21.69 -11.59
CA THR A 239 -8.62 -21.66 -11.78
C THR A 239 -9.37 -21.11 -10.58
N GLU A 240 -8.79 -21.20 -9.39
CA GLU A 240 -9.45 -20.79 -8.16
C GLU A 240 -8.45 -20.33 -7.09
N VAL A 241 -8.84 -19.32 -6.31
CA VAL A 241 -8.12 -18.90 -5.10
C VAL A 241 -9.11 -18.97 -3.95
N ASN A 242 -8.81 -19.77 -2.92
CA ASN A 242 -9.67 -19.93 -1.76
C ASN A 242 -9.07 -19.29 -0.53
N GLN A 243 -9.84 -18.50 0.22
CA GLN A 243 -9.45 -17.98 1.52
C GLN A 243 -10.20 -18.74 2.62
N HIS A 244 -9.43 -19.35 3.52
CA HIS A 244 -9.89 -20.07 4.69
C HIS A 244 -9.33 -19.45 5.97
N ALA A 245 -10.16 -19.27 6.99
CA ALA A 245 -9.69 -18.84 8.30
C ALA A 245 -9.38 -20.05 9.19
N ALA A 246 -8.18 -20.12 9.76
CA ALA A 246 -7.77 -21.24 10.59
C ALA A 246 -8.75 -21.48 11.76
N GLY A 247 -9.24 -22.71 11.89
CA GLY A 247 -10.15 -23.12 12.96
C GLY A 247 -11.64 -22.89 12.66
N THR A 248 -12.00 -22.51 11.42
CA THR A 248 -13.40 -22.41 10.98
C THR A 248 -13.81 -23.56 10.06
N SER A 249 -15.08 -23.59 9.65
CA SER A 249 -15.59 -24.55 8.68
C SER A 249 -15.30 -24.09 7.25
N ALA A 250 -14.87 -25.00 6.38
CA ALA A 250 -14.65 -24.73 4.95
C ALA A 250 -15.93 -24.29 4.20
N SER A 251 -17.12 -24.51 4.79
CA SER A 251 -18.38 -23.98 4.25
C SER A 251 -18.46 -22.46 4.24
N ASN A 252 -17.59 -21.78 4.99
CA ASN A 252 -17.52 -20.33 5.10
C ASN A 252 -16.30 -19.76 4.35
N ASP A 253 -15.64 -20.56 3.50
CA ASP A 253 -14.49 -20.10 2.73
C ASP A 253 -14.94 -19.18 1.59
N LEU A 254 -14.12 -18.18 1.28
CA LEU A 254 -14.30 -17.39 0.07
C LEU A 254 -13.58 -18.08 -1.08
N ALA A 255 -14.23 -18.14 -2.24
CA ALA A 255 -13.63 -18.64 -3.47
C ALA A 255 -13.73 -17.58 -4.56
N LEU A 256 -12.57 -17.22 -5.14
CA LEU A 256 -12.50 -16.50 -6.40
C LEU A 256 -12.21 -17.47 -7.52
N ARG A 257 -13.04 -17.47 -8.56
CA ARG A 257 -12.88 -18.36 -9.71
C ARG A 257 -12.47 -17.58 -10.95
N LEU A 258 -11.52 -18.14 -11.69
CA LEU A 258 -10.96 -17.56 -12.91
C LEU A 258 -11.34 -18.43 -14.10
N GLU A 259 -12.01 -17.83 -15.08
CA GLU A 259 -12.29 -18.45 -16.38
C GLU A 259 -11.33 -17.89 -17.42
N TYR A 260 -10.94 -18.71 -18.40
CA TYR A 260 -9.96 -18.38 -19.42
C TYR A 260 -10.54 -18.49 -20.83
N ASP A 261 -10.04 -17.67 -21.74
CA ASP A 261 -10.27 -17.81 -23.17
C ASP A 261 -9.35 -18.87 -23.80
N ASP A 262 -9.55 -19.16 -25.09
CA ASP A 262 -8.77 -20.16 -25.85
C ASP A 262 -7.27 -19.80 -25.97
N LYS A 263 -6.88 -18.58 -25.61
CA LYS A 263 -5.48 -18.10 -25.57
C LYS A 263 -4.91 -18.10 -24.16
N HIS A 264 -5.59 -18.73 -23.19
CA HIS A 264 -5.19 -18.83 -21.79
C HIS A 264 -5.09 -17.46 -21.10
N ARG A 265 -5.92 -16.49 -21.52
CA ARG A 265 -6.08 -15.19 -20.84
C ARG A 265 -7.35 -15.21 -20.02
N ILE A 266 -7.36 -14.57 -18.85
CA ILE A 266 -8.53 -14.54 -17.97
C ILE A 266 -9.65 -13.80 -18.69
N SER A 267 -10.75 -14.49 -19.00
CA SER A 267 -11.94 -13.89 -19.58
C SER A 267 -12.91 -13.40 -18.51
N ARG A 268 -12.96 -14.08 -17.35
CA ARG A 268 -13.85 -13.71 -16.23
C ARG A 268 -13.22 -13.97 -14.87
N LEU A 269 -13.49 -13.06 -13.94
CA LEU A 269 -13.36 -13.24 -12.50
C LEU A 269 -14.77 -13.38 -11.91
N ILE A 270 -15.02 -14.47 -11.20
CA ILE A 270 -16.29 -14.74 -10.51
C ILE A 270 -16.06 -14.59 -9.01
N GLU A 271 -16.83 -13.70 -8.40
CA GLU A 271 -16.78 -13.36 -6.98
C GLU A 271 -17.63 -14.32 -6.12
N PRO A 272 -17.41 -14.39 -4.79
CA PRO A 272 -18.17 -15.26 -3.89
C PRO A 272 -19.69 -14.99 -3.89
N VAL A 273 -20.09 -13.75 -4.15
CA VAL A 273 -21.51 -13.33 -4.25
C VAL A 273 -22.11 -13.56 -5.64
N GLY A 274 -21.36 -14.18 -6.57
CA GLY A 274 -21.78 -14.45 -7.94
C GLY A 274 -21.60 -13.29 -8.92
N GLY A 275 -21.08 -12.15 -8.46
CA GLY A 275 -20.68 -11.03 -9.32
C GLY A 275 -19.62 -11.48 -10.34
N MET A 276 -19.70 -10.95 -11.55
CA MET A 276 -18.78 -11.31 -12.64
C MET A 276 -18.11 -10.06 -13.20
N THR A 277 -16.78 -10.02 -13.11
CA THR A 277 -15.95 -9.05 -13.81
C THR A 277 -15.41 -9.68 -15.08
N GLN A 278 -15.61 -9.01 -16.22
CA GLN A 278 -15.27 -9.53 -17.55
C GLN A 278 -14.11 -8.73 -18.15
N TYR A 279 -13.17 -9.44 -18.78
CA TYR A 279 -11.97 -8.86 -19.39
C TYR A 279 -12.00 -9.10 -20.90
N ALA A 280 -11.71 -8.06 -21.69
CA ALA A 280 -11.62 -8.18 -23.13
C ALA A 280 -10.27 -7.71 -23.66
N TYR A 281 -9.84 -8.36 -24.74
CA TYR A 281 -8.51 -8.20 -25.29
C TYR A 281 -8.51 -7.89 -26.77
N ASP A 282 -7.51 -7.15 -27.23
CA ASP A 282 -7.24 -6.98 -28.66
C ASP A 282 -6.47 -8.18 -29.27
N SER A 283 -6.12 -8.07 -30.55
CA SER A 283 -5.35 -9.07 -31.28
C SER A 283 -3.90 -9.21 -30.80
N ASN A 284 -3.34 -8.18 -30.16
CA ASN A 284 -2.00 -8.17 -29.57
C ASN A 284 -2.00 -8.71 -28.12
N SER A 285 -3.16 -9.14 -27.64
CA SER A 285 -3.37 -9.56 -26.25
C SER A 285 -3.21 -8.45 -25.22
N ASN A 286 -3.47 -7.20 -25.59
CA ASN A 286 -3.61 -6.12 -24.63
C ASN A 286 -5.00 -6.13 -24.00
N LEU A 287 -5.09 -5.89 -22.69
CA LEU A 287 -6.37 -5.69 -22.00
C LEU A 287 -6.95 -4.35 -22.43
N VAL A 288 -8.04 -4.36 -23.20
CA VAL A 288 -8.68 -3.14 -23.74
C VAL A 288 -9.92 -2.72 -22.97
N SER A 289 -10.57 -3.63 -22.25
CA SER A 289 -11.70 -3.28 -21.38
C SER A 289 -11.89 -4.22 -20.21
N VAL A 290 -12.39 -3.65 -19.11
CA VAL A 290 -12.91 -4.38 -17.95
C VAL A 290 -14.33 -3.94 -17.67
N THR A 291 -15.24 -4.91 -17.67
CA THR A 291 -16.66 -4.71 -17.39
C THR A 291 -16.98 -5.27 -16.01
N TRP A 292 -17.42 -4.39 -15.12
CA TRP A 292 -17.76 -4.70 -13.74
C TRP A 292 -19.13 -5.40 -13.62
N PRO A 293 -19.48 -5.99 -12.46
CA PRO A 293 -20.76 -6.67 -12.26
C PRO A 293 -22.00 -5.78 -12.41
N ASP A 294 -21.86 -4.47 -12.29
CA ASP A 294 -22.92 -3.47 -12.52
C ASP A 294 -23.06 -3.05 -14.01
N GLY A 295 -22.19 -3.56 -14.89
CA GLY A 295 -22.17 -3.27 -16.32
C GLY A 295 -21.34 -2.04 -16.72
N TYR A 296 -20.78 -1.29 -15.78
CA TYR A 296 -19.88 -0.19 -16.12
C TYR A 296 -18.53 -0.68 -16.64
N VAL A 297 -17.92 0.09 -17.53
CA VAL A 297 -16.76 -0.35 -18.31
C VAL A 297 -15.61 0.63 -18.21
N ARG A 298 -14.46 0.14 -17.74
CA ARG A 298 -13.17 0.83 -17.88
C ARG A 298 -12.46 0.39 -19.15
N ARG A 299 -11.80 1.30 -19.86
CA ARG A 299 -11.06 0.98 -21.10
C ARG A 299 -9.63 1.50 -21.07
N TYR A 300 -8.74 0.76 -21.73
CA TYR A 300 -7.35 1.14 -21.96
C TYR A 300 -7.07 1.24 -23.45
N ILE A 301 -6.32 2.26 -23.81
CA ILE A 301 -6.01 2.63 -25.20
C ILE A 301 -4.53 2.34 -25.48
N TYR A 302 -4.23 1.76 -26.64
CA TYR A 302 -2.88 1.36 -27.08
C TYR A 302 -2.63 1.86 -28.51
N ASP A 303 -2.52 3.18 -28.66
CA ASP A 303 -2.42 3.83 -29.99
C ASP A 303 -0.98 3.94 -30.52
N ASP A 304 0.03 3.73 -29.67
CA ASP A 304 1.43 3.88 -30.08
C ASP A 304 1.94 2.61 -30.78
N VAL A 305 1.96 2.66 -32.11
CA VAL A 305 2.41 1.53 -32.95
C VAL A 305 3.87 1.11 -32.71
N ARG A 306 4.71 1.98 -32.13
CA ARG A 306 6.10 1.68 -31.77
C ARG A 306 6.18 0.79 -30.54
N PHE A 307 5.22 0.94 -29.63
CA PHE A 307 5.13 0.22 -28.36
C PHE A 307 3.72 -0.35 -28.19
N ARG A 308 3.42 -1.41 -28.95
CA ARG A 308 2.04 -1.95 -29.09
C ARG A 308 1.38 -2.39 -27.79
N ASN A 309 2.14 -2.58 -26.72
CA ASN A 309 1.65 -2.98 -25.39
C ASN A 309 1.72 -1.84 -24.36
N ALA A 310 2.09 -0.63 -24.79
CA ALA A 310 2.16 0.56 -23.96
C ALA A 310 0.80 1.26 -23.91
N ILE A 311 0.23 1.44 -22.72
CA ILE A 311 -1.02 2.19 -22.55
C ILE A 311 -0.76 3.65 -22.91
N THR A 312 -1.51 4.20 -23.87
CA THR A 312 -1.49 5.62 -24.24
C THR A 312 -2.67 6.38 -23.64
N GLY A 313 -3.69 5.70 -23.13
CA GLY A 313 -4.82 6.37 -22.48
C GLY A 313 -5.69 5.46 -21.65
N GLU A 314 -6.37 6.09 -20.70
CA GLU A 314 -7.33 5.46 -19.81
C GLU A 314 -8.68 6.18 -19.92
N VAL A 315 -9.74 5.41 -20.08
CA VAL A 315 -11.13 5.87 -20.12
C VAL A 315 -11.87 5.27 -18.95
N ASP A 316 -12.40 6.13 -18.10
CA ASP A 316 -13.15 5.72 -16.92
C ASP A 316 -14.54 5.17 -17.27
N GLU A 317 -15.26 4.74 -16.24
CA GLU A 317 -16.59 4.18 -16.35
C GLU A 317 -17.66 5.17 -16.83
N THR A 318 -17.38 6.48 -16.80
CA THR A 318 -18.26 7.52 -17.38
C THR A 318 -18.10 7.65 -18.90
N GLY A 319 -17.03 7.07 -19.45
CA GLY A 319 -16.64 7.21 -20.86
C GLY A 319 -15.70 8.38 -21.12
N ALA A 320 -15.24 9.09 -20.09
CA ALA A 320 -14.29 10.18 -20.21
C ALA A 320 -12.84 9.66 -20.22
N ARG A 321 -11.99 10.21 -21.09
CA ARG A 321 -10.55 9.93 -21.07
C ARG A 321 -9.91 10.71 -19.92
N VAL A 322 -9.48 10.01 -18.89
CA VAL A 322 -8.97 10.61 -17.63
C VAL A 322 -7.46 10.75 -17.59
N ALA A 323 -6.74 10.01 -18.44
CA ALA A 323 -5.29 10.10 -18.54
C ALA A 323 -4.79 9.80 -19.96
N THR A 324 -3.66 10.40 -20.33
CA THR A 324 -2.96 10.18 -21.60
C THR A 324 -1.46 10.14 -21.38
N TRP A 325 -0.82 9.01 -21.66
CA TRP A 325 0.63 8.85 -21.61
C TRP A 325 1.25 8.95 -23.00
N THR A 326 2.41 9.59 -23.10
CA THR A 326 3.23 9.63 -24.32
C THR A 326 4.60 9.04 -24.05
N TYR A 327 5.22 8.40 -25.04
CA TYR A 327 6.49 7.70 -24.88
C TYR A 327 7.59 8.26 -25.76
N ASP A 328 8.81 8.33 -25.21
CA ASP A 328 10.02 8.66 -25.96
C ASP A 328 10.44 7.52 -26.91
N ALA A 329 11.54 7.71 -27.66
CA ALA A 329 12.01 6.71 -28.61
C ALA A 329 12.52 5.41 -27.96
N GLN A 330 12.73 5.38 -26.65
CA GLN A 330 13.16 4.22 -25.89
C GLN A 330 11.99 3.50 -25.19
N GLY A 331 10.76 4.01 -25.33
CA GLY A 331 9.57 3.46 -24.69
C GLY A 331 9.42 3.86 -23.22
N ARG A 332 10.02 4.98 -22.82
CA ARG A 332 9.87 5.56 -21.48
C ARG A 332 8.80 6.64 -21.51
N ALA A 333 7.97 6.72 -20.49
CA ALA A 333 6.96 7.76 -20.40
C ALA A 333 7.62 9.15 -20.40
N SER A 334 7.26 9.98 -21.38
CA SER A 334 7.75 11.34 -21.59
C SER A 334 6.77 12.40 -21.08
N ALA A 335 5.49 12.06 -20.98
CA ALA A 335 4.48 12.88 -20.32
C ALA A 335 3.29 12.03 -19.89
N VAL A 336 2.56 12.55 -18.90
CA VAL A 336 1.18 12.18 -18.58
C VAL A 336 0.33 13.45 -18.55
N ASN A 337 -0.80 13.42 -19.25
CA ASN A 337 -1.74 14.52 -19.35
C ASN A 337 -3.14 14.10 -18.89
N HIS A 338 -3.81 15.01 -18.20
CA HIS A 338 -5.17 14.87 -17.69
C HIS A 338 -6.05 16.03 -18.18
N PRO A 339 -7.38 15.86 -18.14
CA PRO A 339 -8.31 16.98 -18.36
C PRO A 339 -8.05 18.16 -17.40
N ASP A 340 -7.73 17.85 -16.14
CA ASP A 340 -7.18 18.83 -15.19
C ASP A 340 -5.68 19.04 -15.45
N MET A 341 -5.35 20.13 -16.14
CA MET A 341 -3.98 20.45 -16.53
C MET A 341 -3.03 20.64 -15.35
N THR A 342 -3.53 20.89 -14.12
CA THR A 342 -2.68 21.04 -12.94
C THR A 342 -2.01 19.73 -12.53
N ARG A 343 -2.55 18.58 -13.01
CA ARG A 343 -2.00 17.25 -12.80
C ARG A 343 -1.00 16.81 -13.88
N ASN A 344 -0.80 17.59 -14.93
CA ASN A 344 0.08 17.20 -16.03
C ASN A 344 1.54 17.18 -15.59
N VAL A 345 2.26 16.13 -16.00
CA VAL A 345 3.69 15.95 -15.68
C VAL A 345 4.46 15.57 -16.94
N ARG A 346 5.66 16.14 -17.11
CA ARG A 346 6.60 15.83 -18.20
C ARG A 346 7.92 15.29 -17.66
N PHE A 347 8.56 14.46 -18.47
CA PHE A 347 9.81 13.78 -18.16
C PHE A 347 10.83 13.99 -19.28
N ALA A 348 12.02 14.43 -18.90
CA ALA A 348 13.17 14.51 -19.79
C ALA A 348 14.34 13.74 -19.20
N TYR A 349 14.74 12.66 -19.87
CA TYR A 349 15.79 11.75 -19.42
C TYR A 349 17.14 12.16 -20.00
N SER A 350 18.17 12.25 -19.16
CA SER A 350 19.55 12.61 -19.54
C SER A 350 20.56 11.80 -18.73
N GLY A 351 21.11 10.74 -19.34
CA GLY A 351 22.05 9.85 -18.66
C GLY A 351 21.44 9.18 -17.44
N ASN A 352 22.02 9.39 -16.27
CA ASN A 352 21.53 8.88 -14.98
C ASN A 352 20.60 9.86 -14.24
N GLN A 353 20.01 10.81 -14.96
CA GLN A 353 19.15 11.84 -14.39
C GLN A 353 17.85 11.97 -15.17
N THR A 354 16.79 12.34 -14.48
CA THR A 354 15.49 12.63 -15.08
C THR A 354 14.97 13.96 -14.55
N THR A 355 14.68 14.88 -15.46
CA THR A 355 14.00 16.14 -15.15
C THR A 355 12.51 15.92 -15.22
N VAL A 356 11.85 16.07 -14.07
CA VAL A 356 10.41 15.98 -13.88
C VAL A 356 9.85 17.39 -13.78
N THR A 357 8.91 17.74 -14.65
CA THR A 357 8.24 19.05 -14.68
C THR A 357 6.75 18.85 -14.45
N ASP A 358 6.25 19.33 -13.31
CA ASP A 358 4.81 19.39 -12.98
C ASP A 358 4.28 20.82 -13.12
N SER A 359 3.03 21.08 -12.73
CA SER A 359 2.41 22.41 -12.81
C SER A 359 3.05 23.46 -11.88
N GLN A 360 3.84 23.04 -10.90
CA GLN A 360 4.38 23.88 -9.82
C GLN A 360 5.88 24.09 -9.96
N ARG A 361 6.63 23.07 -10.41
CA ARG A 361 8.09 23.07 -10.38
C ARG A 361 8.71 22.15 -11.43
N THR A 362 10.01 22.38 -11.63
CA THR A 362 10.91 21.47 -12.35
C THR A 362 11.95 20.93 -11.38
N THR A 363 12.14 19.61 -11.37
CA THR A 363 13.03 18.90 -10.45
C THR A 363 13.82 17.85 -11.20
N THR A 364 15.14 17.85 -11.04
CA THR A 364 16.01 16.81 -11.58
C THR A 364 16.26 15.76 -10.50
N VAL A 365 15.89 14.52 -10.78
CA VAL A 365 16.17 13.35 -9.94
C VAL A 365 17.41 12.65 -10.50
N LYS A 366 18.35 12.28 -9.62
CA LYS A 366 19.58 11.55 -9.98
C LYS A 366 19.49 10.11 -9.52
N PHE A 367 20.03 9.20 -10.30
CA PHE A 367 20.02 7.77 -10.03
C PHE A 367 21.41 7.14 -10.12
N ALA A 368 21.57 6.02 -9.42
CA ALA A 368 22.70 5.13 -9.58
C ALA A 368 22.27 3.66 -9.45
N PRO A 369 22.91 2.73 -10.18
CA PRO A 369 22.75 1.31 -9.95
C PRO A 369 23.43 0.92 -8.63
N VAL A 370 22.65 0.52 -7.64
CA VAL A 370 23.14 0.09 -6.33
C VAL A 370 22.53 -1.27 -6.00
N ALA A 371 23.39 -2.27 -5.79
CA ALA A 371 23.00 -3.63 -5.43
C ALA A 371 21.95 -4.25 -6.38
N GLY A 372 22.05 -3.95 -7.68
CA GLY A 372 21.20 -4.50 -8.73
C GLY A 372 19.87 -3.76 -8.96
N LEU A 373 19.66 -2.61 -8.30
CA LEU A 373 18.48 -1.76 -8.48
C LEU A 373 18.88 -0.35 -8.90
N LEU A 374 18.04 0.31 -9.69
CA LEU A 374 18.15 1.73 -9.95
C LEU A 374 17.62 2.49 -8.73
N ARG A 375 18.50 3.19 -8.00
CA ARG A 375 18.14 3.90 -6.77
C ARG A 375 18.33 5.41 -6.92
N PRO A 376 17.44 6.24 -6.35
CA PRO A 376 17.64 7.68 -6.32
C PRO A 376 18.83 8.03 -5.42
N THR A 377 19.68 8.95 -5.86
CA THR A 377 20.84 9.44 -5.09
C THR A 377 20.70 10.92 -4.69
N GLY A 378 19.64 11.58 -5.15
CA GLY A 378 19.34 12.96 -4.80
C GLY A 378 18.42 13.64 -5.80
N THR A 379 17.90 14.79 -5.42
CA THR A 379 17.08 15.66 -6.27
C THR A 379 17.62 17.08 -6.25
N SER A 380 17.53 17.80 -7.36
CA SER A 380 17.82 19.24 -7.42
C SER A 380 16.70 20.01 -8.11
N SER A 381 16.24 21.08 -7.48
CA SER A 381 15.46 22.17 -8.10
C SER A 381 16.09 23.52 -7.77
N LEU A 382 15.55 24.62 -8.30
CA LEU A 382 16.12 25.99 -8.22
C LEU A 382 16.57 26.44 -6.81
N SER A 383 16.05 25.83 -5.73
CA SER A 383 16.44 26.13 -4.34
C SER A 383 16.51 24.90 -3.41
N ARG A 384 16.27 23.67 -3.91
CA ARG A 384 16.15 22.47 -3.07
C ARG A 384 17.08 21.39 -3.58
N VAL A 385 18.02 20.97 -2.74
CA VAL A 385 18.91 19.84 -3.01
C VAL A 385 18.71 18.80 -1.93
N THR A 386 18.45 17.56 -2.35
CA THR A 386 18.47 16.38 -1.47
C THR A 386 19.58 15.46 -1.94
N ASN A 387 20.11 14.68 -1.01
CA ASN A 387 21.10 13.65 -1.32
C ASN A 387 20.76 12.39 -0.53
N THR A 388 20.93 11.23 -1.16
CA THR A 388 20.79 9.93 -0.52
C THR A 388 22.02 9.09 -0.84
N SER A 389 22.64 8.52 0.18
CA SER A 389 23.78 7.62 0.07
C SER A 389 23.39 6.21 0.50
N TRP A 390 24.01 5.22 -0.13
CA TRP A 390 23.67 3.81 0.03
C TRP A 390 24.94 3.00 0.31
N ASP A 391 24.82 1.92 1.07
CA ASP A 391 25.90 0.94 1.22
C ASP A 391 25.94 -0.04 0.03
N ALA A 392 26.96 -0.92 -0.01
CA ALA A 392 27.13 -1.91 -1.07
C ALA A 392 26.02 -2.98 -1.10
N PHE A 393 25.26 -3.15 -0.02
CA PHE A 393 24.14 -4.07 0.08
C PHE A 393 22.81 -3.41 -0.32
N GLY A 394 22.78 -2.08 -0.47
CA GLY A 394 21.60 -1.30 -0.83
C GLY A 394 20.81 -0.77 0.37
N ASN A 395 21.39 -0.72 1.57
CA ASN A 395 20.80 -0.02 2.71
C ASN A 395 21.13 1.48 2.67
N VAL A 396 20.22 2.33 3.13
CA VAL A 396 20.42 3.79 3.17
C VAL A 396 21.43 4.15 4.26
N LEU A 397 22.51 4.86 3.96
CA LEU A 397 23.47 5.34 4.96
C LEU A 397 23.11 6.72 5.50
N SER A 398 22.76 7.64 4.59
CA SER A 398 22.35 8.99 4.95
C SER A 398 21.44 9.62 3.92
N GLU A 399 20.50 10.42 4.40
CA GLU A 399 19.61 11.27 3.60
C GLU A 399 19.77 12.72 4.05
N THR A 400 19.82 13.65 3.11
CA THR A 400 19.78 15.09 3.37
C THR A 400 18.48 15.65 2.82
N ASN A 401 17.70 16.32 3.67
CA ASN A 401 16.46 16.97 3.27
C ASN A 401 16.74 18.33 2.58
N PRO A 402 15.74 18.94 1.91
CA PRO A 402 15.91 20.22 1.21
C PRO A 402 16.40 21.39 2.07
N THR A 403 16.22 21.32 3.39
CA THR A 403 16.62 22.38 4.34
C THR A 403 18.01 22.14 4.95
N GLY A 404 18.70 21.07 4.54
CA GLY A 404 20.04 20.69 5.03
C GLY A 404 20.05 19.80 6.27
N GLY A 405 18.89 19.43 6.82
CA GLY A 405 18.81 18.42 7.88
C GLY A 405 19.15 17.03 7.36
N THR A 406 19.71 16.17 8.21
CA THR A 406 20.19 14.83 7.84
C THR A 406 19.56 13.71 8.65
N ASN A 407 19.30 12.58 8.00
CA ASN A 407 19.05 11.29 8.63
C ASN A 407 20.29 10.41 8.43
N GLU A 408 20.78 9.75 9.47
CA GLU A 408 21.95 8.85 9.41
C GLU A 408 21.57 7.50 10.04
N PHE A 409 21.80 6.41 9.31
CA PHE A 409 21.40 5.06 9.72
C PHE A 409 22.63 4.19 9.98
N SER A 410 22.53 3.29 10.96
CA SER A 410 23.52 2.25 11.22
C SER A 410 22.85 0.88 11.30
N TYR A 411 23.55 -0.14 10.83
CA TYR A 411 23.03 -1.49 10.65
C TYR A 411 23.87 -2.53 11.39
N ASP A 412 23.26 -3.63 11.81
CA ASP A 412 23.97 -4.83 12.25
C ASP A 412 24.48 -5.66 11.05
N SER A 413 25.17 -6.77 11.33
CA SER A 413 25.68 -7.68 10.30
C SER A 413 24.61 -8.40 9.48
N SER A 414 23.36 -8.37 9.93
CA SER A 414 22.19 -8.88 9.20
C SER A 414 21.52 -7.80 8.35
N GLY A 415 22.02 -6.55 8.36
CA GLY A 415 21.44 -5.43 7.63
C GLY A 415 20.24 -4.78 8.34
N ARG A 416 20.03 -5.06 9.63
CA ARG A 416 18.92 -4.50 10.41
C ARG A 416 19.32 -3.21 11.08
N THR A 417 18.46 -2.20 11.04
CA THR A 417 18.77 -0.87 11.57
C THR A 417 18.85 -0.90 13.10
N VAL A 418 20.02 -0.61 13.64
CA VAL A 418 20.25 -0.56 15.09
C VAL A 418 20.26 0.87 15.63
N ARG A 419 20.46 1.87 14.76
CA ARG A 419 20.51 3.28 15.15
C ARG A 419 20.08 4.21 14.01
N LEU A 420 19.33 5.25 14.37
CA LEU A 420 18.99 6.39 13.53
C LEU A 420 19.35 7.69 14.26
N VAL A 421 20.03 8.60 13.56
CA VAL A 421 20.21 10.00 13.99
C VAL A 421 19.45 10.90 13.04
N VAL A 422 18.59 11.75 13.58
CA VAL A 422 17.93 12.82 12.83
C VAL A 422 18.51 14.16 13.29
N ARG A 423 19.16 14.89 12.39
CA ARG A 423 19.74 16.22 12.63
C ARG A 423 18.95 17.28 11.87
N ASN A 424 18.56 18.32 12.58
CA ASN A 424 18.07 19.57 12.03
C ASN A 424 19.08 20.68 12.34
N ALA A 425 18.88 21.88 11.78
CA ALA A 425 19.82 23.01 11.93
C ALA A 425 20.20 23.34 13.38
N SER A 426 19.37 22.99 14.36
CA SER A 426 19.54 23.34 15.78
C SER A 426 19.45 22.17 16.76
N SER A 427 19.20 20.93 16.29
CA SER A 427 18.97 19.79 17.19
C SER A 427 19.33 18.46 16.53
N ALA A 428 19.68 17.48 17.37
CA ALA A 428 19.83 16.09 16.97
C ALA A 428 18.98 15.21 17.88
N THR A 429 18.36 14.20 17.30
CA THR A 429 17.62 13.17 18.02
C THR A 429 18.10 11.79 17.59
N VAL A 430 18.09 10.84 18.52
CA VAL A 430 18.62 9.50 18.32
C VAL A 430 17.57 8.47 18.69
N THR A 431 17.41 7.49 17.81
CA THR A 431 16.65 6.27 18.09
C THR A 431 17.58 5.07 18.00
N THR A 432 17.55 4.19 19.00
CA THR A 432 18.37 2.97 19.07
C THR A 432 17.48 1.75 19.27
N VAL A 433 17.75 0.68 18.51
CA VAL A 433 16.94 -0.54 18.49
C VAL A 433 17.79 -1.74 18.93
N ARG A 434 17.19 -2.61 19.75
CA ARG A 434 17.70 -3.96 20.04
C ARG A 434 16.68 -4.97 19.53
N TYR A 435 17.15 -5.97 18.79
CA TYR A 435 16.31 -7.03 18.25
C TYR A 435 16.20 -8.21 19.22
N ALA A 436 15.06 -8.89 19.20
CA ALA A 436 14.74 -10.02 20.06
C ALA A 436 15.54 -11.29 19.71
N ASP A 437 16.00 -11.40 18.47
CA ASP A 437 16.85 -12.50 18.00
C ASP A 437 17.84 -12.02 16.91
N ALA A 438 18.62 -12.93 16.34
CA ALA A 438 19.66 -12.61 15.35
C ALA A 438 19.16 -12.46 13.89
N THR A 439 17.91 -12.83 13.62
CA THR A 439 17.38 -13.08 12.27
C THR A 439 16.09 -12.33 11.92
N SER A 440 15.26 -12.00 12.90
CA SER A 440 13.98 -11.33 12.69
C SER A 440 14.11 -9.81 12.77
N LEU A 441 13.10 -9.08 12.31
CA LEU A 441 12.99 -7.65 12.57
C LEU A 441 12.29 -7.33 13.92
N SER A 442 11.94 -8.32 14.72
CA SER A 442 11.23 -8.09 15.99
C SER A 442 12.14 -7.36 17.00
N ALA A 443 11.80 -6.12 17.36
CA ALA A 443 12.54 -5.35 18.35
C ALA A 443 12.25 -5.85 19.77
N SER A 444 13.24 -6.19 20.58
CA SER A 444 13.03 -6.42 22.02
C SER A 444 12.92 -5.11 22.79
N MET A 445 13.65 -4.08 22.37
CA MET A 445 13.60 -2.75 22.97
C MET A 445 13.89 -1.66 21.94
N VAL A 446 13.23 -0.52 22.10
CA VAL A 446 13.51 0.70 21.33
C VAL A 446 13.65 1.87 22.29
N ALA A 447 14.76 2.60 22.19
CA ALA A 447 14.97 3.86 22.89
C ALA A 447 14.84 4.99 21.87
N SER A 448 13.90 5.90 22.12
CA SER A 448 13.56 7.04 21.27
C SER A 448 13.57 8.32 22.12
N PRO A 449 13.56 9.51 21.51
CA PRO A 449 13.54 10.77 22.25
C PRO A 449 12.44 10.81 23.33
N GLY A 450 12.85 10.94 24.59
CA GLY A 450 11.96 11.06 25.75
C GLY A 450 11.29 9.79 26.22
N LYS A 451 11.61 8.59 25.67
CA LYS A 451 11.00 7.34 26.12
C LYS A 451 11.74 6.07 25.71
N VAL A 452 11.47 4.98 26.43
CA VAL A 452 11.92 3.63 26.10
C VAL A 452 10.73 2.69 26.04
N ARG A 453 10.72 1.81 25.04
CA ARG A 453 9.79 0.71 24.88
C ARG A 453 10.49 -0.64 24.96
N ALA A 454 9.80 -1.62 25.52
CA ALA A 454 10.20 -3.02 25.53
C ALA A 454 9.05 -3.90 25.04
N PHE A 455 9.38 -4.98 24.35
CA PHE A 455 8.42 -5.89 23.73
C PHE A 455 8.73 -7.34 24.12
N ALA A 456 7.68 -8.09 24.40
CA ALA A 456 7.72 -9.52 24.63
C ALA A 456 6.97 -10.24 23.51
N TYR A 457 7.49 -11.39 23.11
CA TYR A 457 6.94 -12.19 22.01
C TYR A 457 6.67 -13.63 22.45
N ASP A 458 5.66 -14.26 21.87
CA ASP A 458 5.50 -15.71 21.92
C ASP A 458 6.37 -16.43 20.87
N ALA A 459 6.35 -17.77 20.87
CA ALA A 459 7.12 -18.59 19.94
C ALA A 459 6.65 -18.49 18.46
N LYS A 460 5.44 -17.97 18.21
CA LYS A 460 4.94 -17.66 16.86
C LYS A 460 5.33 -16.22 16.44
N GLY A 461 6.06 -15.52 17.30
CA GLY A 461 6.52 -14.16 17.10
C GLY A 461 5.46 -13.10 17.39
N ASN A 462 4.30 -13.41 17.96
CA ASN A 462 3.29 -12.39 18.28
C ASN A 462 3.68 -11.58 19.50
N VAL A 463 3.35 -10.29 19.51
CA VAL A 463 3.59 -9.42 20.66
C VAL A 463 2.63 -9.79 21.79
N THR A 464 3.14 -10.31 22.89
CA THR A 464 2.35 -10.65 24.09
C THR A 464 2.44 -9.59 25.19
N GLY A 465 3.43 -8.70 25.09
CA GLY A 465 3.64 -7.66 26.08
C GLY A 465 4.33 -6.45 25.48
N VAL A 466 3.88 -5.26 25.88
CA VAL A 466 4.54 -3.99 25.60
C VAL A 466 4.68 -3.21 26.90
N SER A 467 5.84 -2.64 27.16
CA SER A 467 6.05 -1.68 28.23
C SER A 467 6.65 -0.42 27.64
N GLU A 468 6.07 0.73 27.93
CA GLU A 468 6.58 2.05 27.57
C GLU A 468 6.76 2.86 28.85
N PHE A 469 7.87 3.59 28.97
CA PHE A 469 8.01 4.62 30.01
C PHE A 469 8.68 5.86 29.45
N ALA A 470 8.20 7.02 29.91
CA ALA A 470 8.85 8.30 29.64
C ALA A 470 10.22 8.37 30.30
N THR A 471 11.19 9.01 29.65
CA THR A 471 12.54 9.22 30.16
C THR A 471 12.92 10.70 30.22
N ASN A 472 13.92 11.00 31.04
CA ASN A 472 14.48 12.35 31.14
C ASN A 472 15.45 12.67 29.98
N ASP A 473 15.41 11.89 28.89
CA ASP A 473 16.32 11.99 27.75
C ASP A 473 15.58 12.49 26.50
N PRO A 474 15.28 13.79 26.39
CA PRO A 474 14.50 14.34 25.30
C PRO A 474 15.19 14.25 23.93
N THR A 475 16.48 13.89 23.85
CA THR A 475 17.19 13.68 22.58
C THR A 475 17.34 12.21 22.22
N GLY A 476 17.24 11.30 23.19
CA GLY A 476 17.46 9.86 22.99
C GLY A 476 18.94 9.46 22.89
N GLU A 477 19.88 10.39 23.13
CA GLU A 477 21.33 10.14 23.03
C GLU A 477 21.84 9.13 24.05
N ARG A 478 21.20 9.01 25.23
CA ARG A 478 21.54 7.99 26.23
C ARG A 478 21.00 6.61 25.85
N GLY A 479 20.10 6.52 24.86
CA GLY A 479 19.50 5.27 24.42
C GLY A 479 18.90 4.50 25.60
N PHE A 480 19.33 3.25 25.78
CA PHE A 480 18.83 2.38 26.84
C PHE A 480 19.36 2.72 28.25
N ASP A 481 20.32 3.64 28.38
CA ASP A 481 20.83 4.12 29.68
C ASP A 481 20.01 5.32 30.20
N ALA A 482 18.97 5.74 29.47
CA ALA A 482 18.07 6.81 29.89
C ALA A 482 17.26 6.42 31.14
N LYS A 483 17.10 7.37 32.08
CA LYS A 483 16.38 7.13 33.34
C LYS A 483 14.88 7.40 33.16
N PRO A 484 13.99 6.56 33.73
CA PRO A 484 12.55 6.82 33.76
C PRO A 484 12.24 8.17 34.43
N SER A 485 11.26 8.92 33.91
CA SER A 485 10.91 10.25 34.45
C SER A 485 9.44 10.65 34.31
N GLY A 486 8.52 9.70 34.22
CA GLY A 486 7.11 10.03 34.06
C GLY A 486 6.23 8.80 33.96
N THR A 487 5.20 8.92 33.14
CA THR A 487 4.19 7.89 32.98
C THR A 487 4.76 6.61 32.42
N GLN A 488 4.35 5.48 33.00
CA GLN A 488 4.58 4.14 32.51
C GLN A 488 3.26 3.58 31.98
N ARG A 489 3.31 3.00 30.79
CA ARG A 489 2.21 2.27 30.18
C ARG A 489 2.64 0.82 29.95
N THR A 490 1.78 -0.14 30.26
CA THR A 490 2.01 -1.54 29.91
C THR A 490 0.78 -2.14 29.26
N VAL A 491 0.98 -2.91 28.19
CA VAL A 491 -0.07 -3.63 27.48
C VAL A 491 0.25 -5.11 27.48
N GLY A 492 -0.67 -5.95 27.96
CA GLY A 492 -0.59 -7.41 27.85
C GLY A 492 -1.57 -7.91 26.79
N ILE A 493 -1.12 -8.76 25.87
CA ILE A 493 -1.92 -9.23 24.73
C ILE A 493 -1.94 -10.76 24.74
N ARG A 494 -3.11 -11.35 24.50
CA ARG A 494 -3.29 -12.81 24.39
C ARG A 494 -3.84 -13.17 23.03
N TYR A 495 -3.42 -14.33 22.52
CA TYR A 495 -3.83 -14.88 21.24
C TYR A 495 -4.48 -16.26 21.42
N ASP A 496 -5.36 -16.63 20.49
CA ASP A 496 -5.88 -17.99 20.38
C ASP A 496 -4.95 -18.93 19.58
N GLY A 497 -5.37 -20.19 19.43
CA GLY A 497 -4.63 -21.18 18.65
C GLY A 497 -4.45 -20.81 17.16
N SER A 498 -5.38 -20.01 16.63
CA SER A 498 -5.40 -19.50 15.24
C SER A 498 -4.62 -18.19 15.06
N ASN A 499 -3.90 -17.75 16.09
CA ASN A 499 -3.04 -16.56 16.05
C ASN A 499 -3.79 -15.22 16.01
N ARG A 500 -5.04 -15.20 16.50
CA ARG A 500 -5.89 -14.01 16.56
C ARG A 500 -5.92 -13.44 17.98
N ILE A 501 -6.05 -12.13 18.12
CA ILE A 501 -6.05 -11.46 19.43
C ILE A 501 -7.36 -11.79 20.15
N VAL A 502 -7.29 -12.32 21.37
CA VAL A 502 -8.49 -12.60 22.19
C VAL A 502 -8.60 -11.72 23.42
N ALA A 503 -7.50 -11.05 23.81
CA ALA A 503 -7.56 -10.04 24.84
C ALA A 503 -6.41 -9.03 24.76
N ALA A 504 -6.65 -7.82 25.24
CA ALA A 504 -5.64 -6.80 25.48
C ALA A 504 -5.91 -6.04 26.78
N LEU A 505 -4.96 -6.05 27.71
CA LEU A 505 -5.06 -5.35 29.00
C LEU A 505 -4.11 -4.16 28.99
N GLU A 506 -4.59 -2.98 29.34
CA GLU A 506 -3.76 -1.78 29.44
C GLU A 506 -3.69 -1.29 30.88
N TYR A 507 -2.49 -0.92 31.31
CA TYR A 507 -2.24 -0.28 32.60
C TYR A 507 -1.47 1.02 32.40
N LEU A 508 -1.88 2.06 33.11
CA LEU A 508 -1.20 3.33 33.23
C LEU A 508 -0.74 3.53 34.67
N ASN A 509 0.58 3.64 34.89
CA ASN A 509 1.20 3.74 36.22
C ASN A 509 0.70 2.65 37.18
N GLY A 510 0.53 1.42 36.68
CA GLY A 510 0.03 0.28 37.45
C GLY A 510 -1.49 0.24 37.68
N THR A 511 -2.24 1.25 37.23
CA THR A 511 -3.71 1.25 37.27
C THR A 511 -4.26 0.73 35.95
N GLN A 512 -5.14 -0.28 35.98
CA GLN A 512 -5.78 -0.80 34.77
C GLN A 512 -6.69 0.27 34.15
N THR A 513 -6.49 0.57 32.87
CA THR A 513 -7.27 1.57 32.12
C THR A 513 -8.10 0.96 31.01
N SER A 514 -7.81 -0.28 30.60
CA SER A 514 -8.57 -1.02 29.59
C SER A 514 -8.53 -2.53 29.87
N ASP A 515 -9.62 -3.25 29.57
CA ASP A 515 -9.73 -4.71 29.65
C ASP A 515 -10.47 -5.27 28.42
N TRP A 516 -9.77 -5.31 27.29
CA TRP A 516 -10.36 -5.72 26.02
C TRP A 516 -10.45 -7.24 25.90
N PHE A 517 -11.61 -7.70 25.44
CA PHE A 517 -11.93 -9.05 25.01
C PHE A 517 -12.40 -9.04 23.55
N TYR A 518 -11.97 -10.04 22.78
CA TYR A 518 -12.34 -10.19 21.37
C TYR A 518 -12.85 -11.59 21.10
N ALA A 519 -13.92 -11.68 20.31
CA ALA A 519 -14.46 -12.93 19.80
C ALA A 519 -14.64 -12.84 18.29
N TYR A 520 -14.47 -13.99 17.63
CA TYR A 520 -14.51 -14.12 16.17
C TYR A 520 -15.70 -14.98 15.75
N ASP A 521 -16.21 -14.74 14.54
CA ASP A 521 -17.32 -15.50 13.96
C ASP A 521 -16.82 -16.75 13.21
N GLU A 522 -17.77 -17.47 12.61
CA GLU A 522 -17.54 -18.66 11.81
C GLU A 522 -16.80 -18.40 10.48
N THR A 523 -16.65 -17.14 10.07
CA THR A 523 -15.82 -16.72 8.92
C THR A 523 -14.39 -16.37 9.35
N GLY A 524 -14.14 -16.33 10.67
CA GLY A 524 -12.84 -16.04 11.26
C GLY A 524 -12.58 -14.56 11.54
N ASN A 525 -13.54 -13.69 11.19
CA ASN A 525 -13.49 -12.24 11.35
C ASN A 525 -13.98 -11.80 12.72
N LEU A 526 -13.62 -10.58 13.12
CA LEU A 526 -14.02 -10.01 14.39
C LEU A 526 -15.55 -9.94 14.44
N ARG A 527 -16.10 -10.63 15.44
CA ARG A 527 -17.54 -10.69 15.72
C ARG A 527 -17.92 -9.74 16.84
N VAL A 528 -17.14 -9.73 17.92
CA VAL A 528 -17.41 -8.90 19.10
C VAL A 528 -16.08 -8.37 19.64
N ALA A 529 -16.06 -7.09 19.97
CA ALA A 529 -15.08 -6.50 20.85
C ALA A 529 -15.79 -5.92 22.08
N ASN A 530 -15.19 -6.09 23.25
CA ASN A 530 -15.73 -5.60 24.51
C ASN A 530 -14.60 -5.10 25.41
N ASP A 531 -14.78 -3.96 26.05
CA ASP A 531 -13.95 -3.51 27.17
C ASP A 531 -14.69 -3.80 28.47
N ASN A 532 -14.22 -4.78 29.24
CA ASN A 532 -14.84 -5.18 30.51
C ASN A 532 -14.78 -4.07 31.57
N LEU A 533 -13.87 -3.10 31.42
CA LEU A 533 -13.73 -2.00 32.37
C LEU A 533 -14.74 -0.89 32.13
N SER A 534 -14.87 -0.39 30.90
CA SER A 534 -15.86 0.64 30.57
C SER A 534 -17.26 0.09 30.31
N GLY A 535 -17.38 -1.21 30.03
CA GLY A 535 -18.61 -1.85 29.59
C GLY A 535 -18.92 -1.65 28.10
N TRP A 536 -18.04 -0.98 27.34
CA TRP A 536 -18.19 -0.79 25.89
C TRP A 536 -18.23 -2.14 25.18
N THR A 537 -19.15 -2.33 24.25
CA THR A 537 -19.28 -3.54 23.45
C THR A 537 -19.86 -3.26 22.07
N LEU A 538 -19.22 -3.81 21.06
CA LEU A 538 -19.70 -3.73 19.68
C LEU A 538 -19.44 -5.04 18.97
N GLY A 539 -20.32 -5.41 18.05
CA GLY A 539 -20.13 -6.59 17.24
C GLY A 539 -20.77 -6.56 15.87
N ALA A 540 -20.14 -7.26 14.92
CA ALA A 540 -20.67 -7.60 13.61
C ALA A 540 -21.46 -8.90 13.74
N MET A 541 -22.78 -8.78 13.71
CA MET A 541 -23.71 -9.88 14.01
C MET A 541 -24.09 -10.69 12.77
N ARG A 542 -23.98 -10.10 11.58
CA ARG A 542 -24.21 -10.78 10.29
C ARG A 542 -23.28 -10.22 9.23
N ARG A 543 -22.89 -11.09 8.30
CA ARG A 543 -22.11 -10.78 7.12
C ARG A 543 -22.77 -11.37 5.87
N ASP A 544 -22.50 -10.79 4.71
CA ASP A 544 -22.88 -11.39 3.43
C ASP A 544 -21.86 -12.45 2.97
N ALA A 545 -22.08 -13.06 1.79
CA ALA A 545 -21.21 -14.10 1.26
C ALA A 545 -19.83 -13.59 0.78
N ALA A 546 -19.59 -12.27 0.76
CA ALA A 546 -18.26 -11.68 0.59
C ALA A 546 -17.66 -11.26 1.95
N HIS A 547 -18.25 -11.71 3.05
CA HIS A 547 -17.90 -11.42 4.44
C HIS A 547 -18.03 -9.93 4.85
N ARG A 548 -18.80 -9.12 4.11
CA ARG A 548 -19.04 -7.72 4.48
C ARG A 548 -20.11 -7.64 5.55
N ALA A 549 -19.89 -6.82 6.58
CA ALA A 549 -20.84 -6.66 7.68
C ALA A 549 -22.18 -6.05 7.21
N THR A 550 -23.29 -6.76 7.45
CA THR A 550 -24.64 -6.30 7.07
C THR A 550 -25.47 -5.89 8.29
N TYR A 551 -25.10 -6.34 9.48
CA TYR A 551 -25.76 -5.98 10.73
C TYR A 551 -24.76 -5.92 11.87
N LEU A 552 -24.72 -4.80 12.57
CA LEU A 552 -23.87 -4.56 13.73
C LEU A 552 -24.74 -4.20 14.92
N ALA A 553 -24.32 -4.59 16.12
CA ALA A 553 -25.05 -4.31 17.35
C ALA A 553 -24.11 -4.26 18.57
N GLY A 554 -24.52 -3.54 19.61
CA GLY A 554 -23.77 -3.37 20.85
C GLY A 554 -24.00 -1.97 21.42
N ASP A 555 -23.60 -1.66 22.65
CA ASP A 555 -23.70 -0.31 23.24
C ASP A 555 -25.04 0.41 23.08
N ASN A 556 -26.17 -0.30 23.18
CA ASN A 556 -27.50 0.27 22.95
C ASN A 556 -27.68 0.88 21.55
N ARG A 557 -27.03 0.30 20.54
CA ARG A 557 -27.16 0.69 19.13
C ARG A 557 -27.16 -0.52 18.20
N GLU A 558 -27.72 -0.30 17.01
CA GLU A 558 -27.67 -1.23 15.90
C GLU A 558 -27.41 -0.48 14.60
N ALA A 559 -26.72 -1.13 13.66
CA ALA A 559 -26.57 -0.63 12.31
C ALA A 559 -26.89 -1.72 11.29
N LEU A 560 -27.64 -1.37 10.23
CA LEU A 560 -27.87 -2.22 9.07
C LEU A 560 -27.21 -1.60 7.85
N VAL A 561 -26.52 -2.43 7.05
CA VAL A 561 -25.77 -1.98 5.88
C VAL A 561 -26.18 -2.80 4.67
N THR A 562 -26.45 -2.11 3.57
CA THR A 562 -26.75 -2.74 2.27
C THR A 562 -25.69 -2.34 1.25
N TYR A 563 -25.29 -3.29 0.40
CA TYR A 563 -24.26 -3.08 -0.63
C TYR A 563 -24.83 -3.27 -2.04
N ASN A 564 -24.28 -2.55 -3.03
CA ASN A 564 -24.51 -2.86 -4.44
C ASN A 564 -23.63 -4.03 -4.92
N SER A 565 -23.73 -4.38 -6.20
CA SER A 565 -22.92 -5.44 -6.82
C SER A 565 -21.41 -5.13 -6.90
N ARG A 566 -20.98 -3.87 -6.73
CA ARG A 566 -19.57 -3.46 -6.59
C ARG A 566 -19.07 -3.52 -5.13
N GLY A 567 -19.95 -3.84 -4.18
CA GLY A 567 -19.64 -3.78 -2.76
C GLY A 567 -19.61 -2.38 -2.14
N TRP A 568 -20.21 -1.39 -2.80
CA TRP A 568 -20.38 -0.05 -2.23
C TRP A 568 -21.68 0.04 -1.44
N ILE A 569 -21.63 0.75 -0.30
CA ILE A 569 -22.78 0.93 0.59
C ILE A 569 -23.86 1.73 -0.13
N THR A 570 -25.07 1.17 -0.28
CA THR A 570 -26.22 1.88 -0.86
C THR A 570 -27.13 2.47 0.21
N GLN A 571 -27.21 1.81 1.37
CA GLN A 571 -27.99 2.28 2.49
C GLN A 571 -27.33 1.91 3.81
N PHE A 572 -27.39 2.84 4.77
CA PHE A 572 -26.96 2.67 6.14
C PHE A 572 -28.08 3.12 7.08
N ILE A 573 -28.59 2.20 7.91
CA ILE A 573 -29.59 2.51 8.93
C ILE A 573 -28.94 2.35 10.29
N TYR A 574 -29.05 3.35 11.16
CA TYR A 574 -28.53 3.32 12.51
C TYR A 574 -29.64 3.55 13.53
N ASN A 575 -29.88 2.56 14.38
CA ASN A 575 -30.81 2.64 15.50
C ASN A 575 -30.02 2.93 16.78
N GLU A 576 -30.35 4.02 17.46
CA GLU A 576 -29.79 4.38 18.76
C GLU A 576 -30.86 4.27 19.85
N TYR A 577 -30.76 3.26 20.71
CA TYR A 577 -31.75 2.99 21.75
C TYR A 577 -31.72 4.03 22.89
N PRO A 578 -32.84 4.22 23.62
CA PRO A 578 -32.90 5.13 24.76
C PRO A 578 -31.86 4.78 25.85
N THR A 579 -31.03 5.76 26.21
CA THR A 579 -30.10 5.66 27.33
C THR A 579 -30.14 6.94 28.17
N ALA A 580 -29.61 6.92 29.39
CA ALA A 580 -29.43 8.16 30.15
C ALA A 580 -28.53 9.17 29.41
N LEU A 581 -27.55 8.69 28.64
CA LEU A 581 -26.57 9.50 27.93
C LEU A 581 -27.19 10.32 26.78
N ASN A 582 -28.18 9.77 26.07
CA ASN A 582 -28.89 10.48 25.01
C ASN A 582 -30.21 11.13 25.47
N GLY A 583 -30.44 11.26 26.78
CA GLY A 583 -31.66 11.86 27.31
C GLY A 583 -32.92 10.98 27.14
N SER A 584 -32.75 9.66 27.12
CA SER A 584 -33.82 8.66 26.91
C SER A 584 -34.52 8.78 25.56
N LEU A 585 -33.74 9.07 24.52
CA LEU A 585 -34.23 9.22 23.16
C LEU A 585 -34.00 7.95 22.35
N TYR A 586 -35.03 7.50 21.64
CA TYR A 586 -34.89 6.49 20.60
C TYR A 586 -34.75 7.20 19.26
N ARG A 587 -33.65 6.96 18.54
CA ARG A 587 -33.35 7.63 17.27
C ARG A 587 -33.03 6.64 16.17
N ILE A 588 -33.52 6.89 14.97
CA ILE A 588 -33.18 6.12 13.78
C ILE A 588 -32.67 7.09 12.72
N LEU A 589 -31.38 6.96 12.37
CA LEU A 589 -30.81 7.60 11.19
C LEU A 589 -30.91 6.62 10.01
N THR A 590 -31.34 7.10 8.86
CA THR A 590 -31.26 6.37 7.59
C THR A 590 -30.49 7.22 6.60
N VAL A 591 -29.44 6.68 6.00
CA VAL A 591 -28.58 7.34 5.01
C VAL A 591 -28.60 6.53 3.73
N ASP A 592 -28.93 7.19 2.62
CA ASP A 592 -28.92 6.62 1.28
C ASP A 592 -27.76 7.20 0.48
N TYR A 593 -27.05 6.33 -0.23
CA TYR A 593 -25.92 6.68 -1.08
C TYR A 593 -26.25 6.44 -2.55
N ARG A 594 -25.79 7.34 -3.41
CA ARG A 594 -25.77 7.16 -4.86
C ARG A 594 -24.36 7.39 -5.38
N TYR A 595 -24.05 6.68 -6.46
CA TYR A 595 -22.74 6.67 -7.08
C TYR A 595 -22.82 7.07 -8.55
N SER A 596 -21.78 7.73 -9.04
CA SER A 596 -21.49 7.77 -10.46
C SER A 596 -20.87 6.44 -10.91
N ALA A 597 -20.74 6.28 -12.22
CA ALA A 597 -20.21 5.07 -12.84
C ALA A 597 -18.77 4.72 -12.36
N ASP A 598 -17.96 5.74 -12.09
CA ASP A 598 -16.58 5.65 -11.59
C ASP A 598 -16.49 5.45 -10.06
N GLY A 599 -17.63 5.33 -9.38
CA GLY A 599 -17.69 5.03 -7.95
C GLY A 599 -17.55 6.23 -7.01
N GLN A 600 -17.54 7.45 -7.53
CA GLN A 600 -17.65 8.65 -6.69
C GLN A 600 -19.06 8.77 -6.11
N VAL A 601 -19.17 9.21 -4.86
CA VAL A 601 -20.48 9.45 -4.23
C VAL A 601 -21.09 10.71 -4.85
N THR A 602 -22.17 10.55 -5.62
CA THR A 602 -22.91 11.66 -6.24
C THR A 602 -23.98 12.23 -5.33
N SER A 603 -24.48 11.44 -4.40
CA SER A 603 -25.47 11.87 -3.41
C SER A 603 -25.34 11.08 -2.13
N ARG A 604 -25.47 11.77 -0.99
CA ARG A 604 -25.65 11.17 0.33
C ARG A 604 -26.73 11.96 1.06
N THR A 605 -27.91 11.38 1.16
CA THR A 605 -29.07 11.99 1.83
C THR A 605 -29.41 11.21 3.06
N GLY A 606 -29.94 11.87 4.09
CA GLY A 606 -30.33 11.16 5.30
C GLY A 606 -31.57 11.72 5.96
N THR A 607 -32.23 10.87 6.72
CA THR A 607 -33.38 11.25 7.56
C THR A 607 -33.18 10.73 8.98
N VAL A 608 -33.69 11.48 9.95
CA VAL A 608 -33.70 11.09 11.36
C VAL A 608 -35.15 10.99 11.85
N ARG A 609 -35.48 9.85 12.44
CA ARG A 609 -36.70 9.67 13.25
C ARG A 609 -36.29 9.69 14.72
N GLN A 610 -37.06 10.39 15.55
CA GLN A 610 -36.84 10.36 16.99
C GLN A 610 -38.16 10.36 17.75
N ASN A 611 -38.13 9.87 18.98
CA ASN A 611 -39.22 10.08 19.94
C ASN A 611 -39.02 11.40 20.72
N ASN A 612 -40.02 11.83 21.49
CA ASN A 612 -39.94 13.07 22.29
C ASN A 612 -39.45 12.80 23.73
N GLY A 613 -38.65 11.75 23.93
CA GLY A 613 -38.22 11.26 25.23
C GLY A 613 -39.21 10.26 25.86
N GLY A 614 -38.67 9.33 26.66
CA GLY A 614 -39.46 8.30 27.36
C GLY A 614 -40.00 7.20 26.44
N SER A 615 -41.12 6.56 26.82
CA SER A 615 -41.72 5.43 26.09
C SER A 615 -42.62 5.86 24.90
N THR A 616 -42.37 7.03 24.30
CA THR A 616 -43.18 7.53 23.18
C THR A 616 -42.78 6.89 21.85
N SER A 617 -43.75 6.73 20.93
CA SER A 617 -43.52 6.20 19.58
C SER A 617 -42.60 7.11 18.76
N LEU A 618 -41.82 6.54 17.83
CA LEU A 618 -40.99 7.32 16.90
C LEU A 618 -41.84 8.25 16.04
N GLY A 619 -41.46 9.53 16.00
CA GLY A 619 -42.06 10.53 15.14
C GLY A 619 -41.79 10.30 13.64
N VAL A 620 -42.27 11.26 12.84
CA VAL A 620 -42.09 11.29 11.38
C VAL A 620 -40.62 11.56 11.06
N ALA A 621 -40.10 10.90 10.03
CA ALA A 621 -38.73 11.10 9.55
C ALA A 621 -38.52 12.55 9.09
N GLN A 622 -37.50 13.21 9.63
CA GLN A 622 -37.10 14.56 9.25
C GLN A 622 -35.80 14.48 8.42
N PRO A 623 -35.65 15.29 7.37
CA PRO A 623 -34.37 15.38 6.64
C PRO A 623 -33.25 15.84 7.57
N ALA A 624 -32.10 15.16 7.51
CA ALA A 624 -30.89 15.56 8.22
C ALA A 624 -30.05 16.48 7.34
N SER A 625 -29.46 17.52 7.94
CA SER A 625 -28.51 18.39 7.21
C SER A 625 -27.20 17.65 6.93
N SER A 626 -26.40 18.13 5.98
CA SER A 626 -25.09 17.54 5.68
C SER A 626 -24.14 17.54 6.89
N ASP A 627 -24.18 18.59 7.71
CA ASP A 627 -23.36 18.71 8.93
C ASP A 627 -23.79 17.72 9.99
N GLU A 628 -25.10 17.57 10.18
CA GLU A 628 -25.66 16.57 11.08
C GLU A 628 -25.27 15.15 10.64
N LEU A 629 -25.42 14.84 9.34
CA LEU A 629 -25.02 13.55 8.78
C LEU A 629 -23.53 13.28 8.98
N ASN A 630 -22.67 14.26 8.69
CA ASN A 630 -21.24 14.14 8.94
C ASN A 630 -20.98 13.80 10.41
N GLN A 631 -21.63 14.48 11.33
CA GLN A 631 -21.43 14.26 12.75
C GLN A 631 -21.83 12.84 13.18
N TRP A 632 -22.99 12.34 12.73
CA TRP A 632 -23.41 10.96 12.98
C TRP A 632 -22.39 9.94 12.48
N LEU A 633 -21.93 10.09 11.24
CA LEU A 633 -21.03 9.14 10.60
C LEU A 633 -19.63 9.17 11.24
N ASN A 634 -19.10 10.35 11.57
CA ASN A 634 -17.81 10.46 12.26
C ASN A 634 -17.87 9.83 13.65
N ASN A 635 -18.91 10.13 14.43
CA ASN A 635 -19.04 9.55 15.76
C ASN A 635 -19.11 8.01 15.69
N LEU A 636 -19.70 7.46 14.62
CA LEU A 636 -19.66 6.02 14.37
C LEU A 636 -18.26 5.51 14.05
N GLU A 637 -17.54 6.14 13.12
CA GLU A 637 -16.17 5.76 12.72
C GLU A 637 -15.15 5.94 13.86
N ASP A 638 -15.40 6.87 14.77
CA ASP A 638 -14.63 7.07 16.00
C ASP A 638 -15.05 6.08 17.11
N GLY A 639 -16.14 5.34 16.89
CA GLY A 639 -16.73 4.39 17.84
C GLY A 639 -17.26 5.03 19.13
N ALA A 640 -17.64 6.31 19.07
CA ALA A 640 -18.24 7.05 20.17
C ALA A 640 -19.50 6.35 20.69
N ILE A 641 -19.72 6.35 22.01
CA ILE A 641 -20.89 5.70 22.65
C ILE A 641 -22.20 6.33 22.17
N LEU A 642 -22.20 7.65 21.96
CA LEU A 642 -23.31 8.38 21.34
C LEU A 642 -22.92 8.71 19.90
N ALA A 643 -23.54 8.03 18.94
CA ALA A 643 -23.34 8.38 17.55
C ALA A 643 -24.11 9.65 17.18
N GLY A 644 -25.30 9.85 17.77
CA GLY A 644 -26.12 11.01 17.40
C GLY A 644 -25.77 12.29 18.15
N PRO A 645 -25.81 13.45 17.49
CA PRO A 645 -25.56 14.74 18.14
C PRO A 645 -26.58 15.02 19.25
N PRO A 646 -26.24 15.76 20.31
CA PRO A 646 -27.21 16.18 21.33
C PRO A 646 -28.38 16.94 20.70
N VAL A 647 -29.59 16.75 21.23
CA VAL A 647 -30.87 17.03 20.54
C VAL A 647 -31.23 18.50 20.38
N ASN A 648 -30.30 19.43 20.64
CA ASN A 648 -30.49 20.87 20.40
C ASN A 648 -29.19 21.60 20.05
N ARG A 649 -28.29 20.99 19.26
CA ARG A 649 -27.09 21.71 18.78
C ARG A 649 -26.83 21.48 17.30
N GLY A 650 -26.97 22.58 16.53
CA GLY A 650 -26.18 22.77 15.31
C GLY A 650 -24.70 22.66 15.65
N GLY A 651 -23.95 22.07 14.71
CA GLY A 651 -22.68 21.38 14.93
C GLY A 651 -21.62 22.13 15.72
N LEU A 652 -20.84 21.39 16.53
CA LEU A 652 -19.63 21.90 17.20
C LEU A 652 -18.71 20.80 17.76
N LEU A 653 -18.66 19.58 17.17
CA LEU A 653 -17.82 18.49 17.71
C LEU A 653 -16.77 17.91 16.76
N ARG A 654 -16.45 18.56 15.64
CA ARG A 654 -15.19 18.28 14.91
C ARG A 654 -14.00 19.10 15.44
N SER A 655 -14.22 20.16 16.23
CA SER A 655 -13.14 21.06 16.68
C SER A 655 -12.40 20.61 17.93
N MET A 656 -12.84 19.55 18.64
CA MET A 656 -12.19 19.08 19.87
C MET A 656 -11.23 17.90 19.66
N LEU A 657 -11.27 17.23 18.50
CA LEU A 657 -10.45 16.04 18.19
C LEU A 657 -9.45 16.24 17.05
N GLY A 658 -9.37 17.43 16.45
CA GLY A 658 -8.27 17.82 15.56
C GLY A 658 -8.21 17.12 14.18
N ALA A 659 -9.21 16.31 13.79
CA ALA A 659 -9.28 15.73 12.45
C ALA A 659 -9.87 16.75 11.45
N PRO A 660 -9.16 17.12 10.36
CA PRO A 660 -9.70 18.02 9.34
C PRO A 660 -10.84 17.35 8.56
N PRO A 661 -11.80 18.13 8.01
CA PRO A 661 -12.70 17.61 6.99
C PRO A 661 -11.94 17.21 5.73
N GLU A 662 -12.11 15.98 5.26
CA GLU A 662 -11.71 15.62 3.90
C GLU A 662 -12.60 16.34 2.87
N PRO A 663 -12.07 16.80 1.73
CA PRO A 663 -12.88 17.42 0.69
C PRO A 663 -13.77 16.36 0.00
N GLY A 664 -15.09 16.48 0.15
CA GLY A 664 -16.07 15.66 -0.57
C GLY A 664 -16.93 14.76 0.30
N VAL A 665 -17.97 14.16 -0.30
CA VAL A 665 -18.82 13.18 0.36
C VAL A 665 -18.12 11.81 0.31
N VAL A 666 -17.60 11.35 1.44
CA VAL A 666 -16.88 10.07 1.53
C VAL A 666 -17.83 8.93 1.89
N ARG A 667 -17.48 7.72 1.46
CA ARG A 667 -18.15 6.47 1.85
C ARG A 667 -17.87 6.18 3.31
N LEU A 668 -18.87 5.65 4.00
CA LEU A 668 -18.74 5.21 5.39
C LEU A 668 -17.76 4.03 5.48
N CYS A 669 -16.79 4.12 6.39
CA CYS A 669 -15.95 3.00 6.79
C CYS A 669 -16.66 2.20 7.89
N ILE A 670 -17.34 1.11 7.50
CA ILE A 670 -18.07 0.27 8.46
C ILE A 670 -17.14 -0.34 9.51
N GLU A 671 -15.98 -0.85 9.11
CA GLU A 671 -15.07 -1.51 10.07
C GLU A 671 -14.38 -0.52 11.01
N CYS A 672 -14.37 0.78 10.69
CA CYS A 672 -13.76 1.81 11.54
C CYS A 672 -14.47 1.94 12.89
N MET A 673 -15.73 1.49 13.04
CA MET A 673 -16.40 1.54 14.35
C MET A 673 -15.75 0.68 15.44
N PHE A 674 -14.86 -0.25 15.08
CA PHE A 674 -14.02 -1.00 16.01
C PHE A 674 -12.77 -0.24 16.44
N ASN A 675 -12.56 1.01 16.00
CA ASN A 675 -11.41 1.84 16.37
C ASN A 675 -11.18 1.94 17.89
N PRO A 676 -12.20 2.12 18.75
CA PRO A 676 -11.98 2.10 20.21
C PRO A 676 -11.34 0.82 20.69
N ALA A 677 -11.75 -0.33 20.12
CA ALA A 677 -11.20 -1.63 20.45
C ALA A 677 -9.76 -1.82 19.97
N LEU A 678 -9.24 -0.93 19.12
CA LEU A 678 -7.86 -0.92 18.64
C LEU A 678 -7.07 0.26 19.20
N SER A 679 -7.65 1.08 20.10
CA SER A 679 -7.05 2.31 20.62
C SER A 679 -5.70 2.09 21.30
N TRP A 680 -5.55 0.99 22.05
CA TRP A 680 -4.26 0.58 22.61
C TRP A 680 -3.23 0.28 21.53
N GLY A 681 -3.64 -0.37 20.42
CA GLY A 681 -2.79 -0.67 19.29
C GLY A 681 -2.36 0.60 18.56
N TRP A 682 -3.28 1.53 18.33
CA TRP A 682 -2.98 2.85 17.78
C TRP A 682 -1.98 3.62 18.63
N ALA A 683 -2.19 3.70 19.95
CA ALA A 683 -1.28 4.41 20.85
C ALA A 683 0.14 3.82 20.87
N LEU A 684 0.30 2.53 20.54
CA LEU A 684 1.59 1.87 20.43
C LEU A 684 2.26 2.04 19.06
N THR A 685 1.51 2.43 18.03
CA THR A 685 1.91 2.39 16.62
C THR A 685 1.91 3.77 15.95
N SER A 686 1.24 4.76 16.52
CA SER A 686 1.08 6.11 15.98
C SER A 686 2.23 7.08 16.30
N ASP A 687 3.32 6.58 16.87
CA ASP A 687 4.44 7.42 17.25
C ASP A 687 5.31 7.78 16.04
N ASN A 688 5.00 8.93 15.44
CA ASN A 688 5.73 9.47 14.29
C ASN A 688 7.19 9.82 14.60
N THR A 689 7.62 9.80 15.87
CA THR A 689 9.03 10.06 16.26
C THR A 689 9.88 8.79 16.31
N ASP A 690 9.26 7.60 16.29
CA ASP A 690 9.95 6.32 16.20
C ASP A 690 9.60 5.56 14.92
N PRO A 691 10.51 5.57 13.94
CA PRO A 691 10.33 4.85 12.68
C PRO A 691 10.37 3.32 12.78
N PHE A 692 10.73 2.75 13.94
CA PHE A 692 11.01 1.33 14.16
C PHE A 692 10.04 0.65 15.15
N GLY A 693 8.83 1.21 15.33
CA GLY A 693 7.80 0.67 16.21
C GLY A 693 7.37 -0.78 15.90
N ILE A 694 6.36 -1.30 16.63
CA ILE A 694 5.94 -2.71 16.60
C ILE A 694 5.81 -3.25 15.18
N ILE A 695 6.77 -4.09 14.77
CA ILE A 695 6.71 -4.76 13.47
C ILE A 695 5.54 -5.75 13.45
N GLY A 696 4.57 -5.39 12.62
CA GLY A 696 3.30 -6.09 12.43
C GLY A 696 2.08 -5.49 13.16
N MET A 697 2.19 -4.28 13.71
CA MET A 697 1.01 -3.40 13.95
C MET A 697 1.26 -1.94 13.52
N ALA A 698 2.52 -1.47 13.48
CA ALA A 698 2.95 -0.28 12.75
C ALA A 698 4.08 -0.66 11.81
N GLY A 699 4.03 -0.19 10.55
CA GLY A 699 5.05 -0.49 9.57
C GLY A 699 6.44 0.00 9.97
N GLY A 700 7.30 -0.91 10.43
CA GLY A 700 8.72 -0.65 10.68
C GLY A 700 9.58 -0.55 9.41
N VAL A 701 8.97 -0.67 8.23
CA VAL A 701 9.58 -0.33 6.93
C VAL A 701 9.04 1.01 6.41
N ARG A 702 8.00 1.56 7.07
CA ARG A 702 7.24 2.69 6.55
C ARG A 702 8.00 3.99 6.60
N SER A 703 9.03 4.16 7.41
CA SER A 703 9.71 5.46 7.54
C SER A 703 10.86 5.69 6.56
N GLY A 704 11.68 4.66 6.30
CA GLY A 704 12.71 4.72 5.25
C GLY A 704 12.08 4.66 3.85
N LEU A 705 11.05 3.82 3.67
CA LEU A 705 10.28 3.78 2.43
C LEU A 705 9.28 4.94 2.32
N ASP A 706 8.66 5.47 3.39
CA ASP A 706 7.84 6.70 3.30
C ASP A 706 8.70 7.96 3.22
N ALA A 707 9.94 8.01 3.70
CA ALA A 707 10.82 9.14 3.42
C ALA A 707 11.14 9.22 1.93
N VAL A 708 11.40 8.05 1.32
CA VAL A 708 11.46 7.89 -0.13
C VAL A 708 10.09 8.20 -0.76
N ALA A 709 8.96 7.70 -0.26
CA ALA A 709 7.59 8.03 -0.73
C ALA A 709 7.19 9.50 -0.58
N LYS A 710 7.75 10.20 0.42
CA LYS A 710 7.60 11.63 0.66
C LYS A 710 8.44 12.46 -0.31
N LEU A 711 9.57 11.94 -0.80
CA LEU A 711 10.24 12.50 -1.98
C LEU A 711 9.38 12.32 -3.26
N CYS A 712 8.49 11.32 -3.27
CA CYS A 712 7.66 10.94 -4.42
C CYS A 712 6.26 11.57 -4.44
N LYS A 713 5.94 12.47 -3.51
CA LYS A 713 4.75 13.33 -3.60
C LYS A 713 5.12 14.74 -4.06
N PRO A 714 5.13 15.05 -5.36
CA PRO A 714 4.92 16.42 -5.79
C PRO A 714 3.44 16.74 -5.60
N THR A 715 3.03 17.04 -4.36
CA THR A 715 1.73 17.66 -4.11
C THR A 715 1.91 18.78 -3.10
N ALA A 716 1.50 19.98 -3.50
CA ALA A 716 1.50 21.26 -2.75
C ALA A 716 0.94 21.23 -1.32
N ASN A 717 0.37 20.12 -0.82
CA ASN A 717 -0.36 20.09 0.44
C ASN A 717 0.28 19.27 1.57
N GLN A 718 1.58 18.92 1.51
CA GLN A 718 2.26 18.22 2.61
C GLN A 718 3.51 18.93 3.16
N LEU A 719 3.65 20.24 2.94
CA LEU A 719 4.55 21.04 3.78
C LEU A 719 3.86 21.31 5.11
N HIS A 720 4.40 20.76 6.20
CA HIS A 720 4.01 21.19 7.55
C HIS A 720 4.31 22.68 7.70
N SER A 721 3.41 23.43 8.32
CA SER A 721 3.65 24.85 8.52
C SER A 721 4.78 25.07 9.51
N VAL A 722 5.81 25.79 9.07
CA VAL A 722 6.91 26.20 9.93
C VAL A 722 6.58 27.57 10.52
N PHE A 723 6.57 27.68 11.84
CA PHE A 723 6.26 28.92 12.55
C PHE A 723 7.52 29.54 13.14
N GLU A 724 8.03 30.59 12.51
CA GLU A 724 9.13 31.36 13.08
C GLU A 724 8.70 32.12 14.34
N LYS A 725 9.65 32.35 15.27
CA LYS A 725 9.42 33.02 16.55
C LYS A 725 8.66 34.35 16.41
N LYS A 726 8.93 35.12 15.35
CA LYS A 726 8.24 36.39 15.05
C LYS A 726 6.76 36.18 14.73
N ILE A 727 6.45 35.17 13.92
CA ILE A 727 5.09 34.82 13.49
C ILE A 727 4.30 34.24 14.65
N VAL A 728 4.90 33.38 15.48
CA VAL A 728 4.29 32.90 16.74
C VAL A 728 3.88 34.07 17.64
N GLY A 729 4.72 35.11 17.74
CA GLY A 729 4.39 36.33 18.50
C GLY A 729 3.22 37.13 17.90
N GLN A 730 3.10 37.17 16.57
CA GLN A 730 1.99 37.84 15.88
C GLN A 730 0.68 37.06 16.04
N MET A 731 0.72 35.74 15.88
CA MET A 731 -0.45 34.86 16.02
C MET A 731 -1.15 35.06 17.37
N LYS A 732 -0.38 35.04 18.47
CA LYS A 732 -0.91 35.29 19.84
C LYS A 732 -1.62 36.63 19.97
N LYS A 733 -1.07 37.69 19.35
CA LYS A 733 -1.65 39.04 19.40
C LYS A 733 -2.89 39.18 18.52
N ARG A 734 -2.93 38.44 17.41
CA ARG A 734 -3.92 38.54 16.33
C ARG A 734 -5.05 37.51 16.41
N GLY A 735 -5.10 36.72 17.48
CA GLY A 735 -6.15 35.72 17.68
C GLY A 735 -6.03 34.51 16.76
N TRP A 736 -4.80 34.07 16.47
CA TRP A 736 -4.53 32.83 15.75
C TRP A 736 -3.88 31.80 16.66
N THR A 737 -4.31 30.55 16.55
CA THR A 737 -3.54 29.38 16.99
C THR A 737 -2.83 28.70 15.82
N ALA A 738 -1.85 27.83 16.11
CA ALA A 738 -1.17 27.06 15.06
C ALA A 738 -2.18 26.14 14.33
N GLU A 739 -3.12 25.56 15.08
CA GLU A 739 -4.18 24.72 14.53
C GLU A 739 -5.10 25.51 13.59
N GLU A 740 -5.45 26.75 13.92
CA GLU A 740 -6.31 27.59 13.08
C GLU A 740 -5.62 28.04 11.79
N VAL A 741 -4.30 28.28 11.85
CA VAL A 741 -3.48 28.58 10.68
C VAL A 741 -3.43 27.37 9.75
N GLU A 742 -3.11 26.20 10.28
CA GLU A 742 -3.08 24.95 9.50
C GLU A 742 -4.46 24.60 8.93
N SER A 743 -5.53 24.78 9.71
CA SER A 743 -6.90 24.60 9.25
C SER A 743 -7.27 25.53 8.09
N THR A 744 -6.76 26.77 8.10
CA THR A 744 -7.01 27.75 7.04
C THR A 744 -6.25 27.40 5.76
N ILE A 745 -5.03 26.89 5.89
CA ILE A 745 -4.21 26.41 4.76
C ILE A 745 -4.82 25.14 4.16
N ALA A 746 -5.31 24.23 5.00
CA ALA A 746 -5.90 22.98 4.57
C ALA A 746 -7.27 23.16 3.90
N ASN A 747 -8.08 24.12 4.37
CA ASN A 747 -9.46 24.35 3.90
C ASN A 747 -9.71 25.84 3.58
N PRO A 748 -9.05 26.41 2.56
CA PRO A 748 -9.30 27.78 2.14
C PRO A 748 -10.65 27.88 1.40
N TYR A 749 -11.39 28.97 1.64
CA TYR A 749 -12.50 29.37 0.77
C TYR A 749 -12.00 29.73 -0.63
N ARG A 750 -10.83 30.39 -0.71
CA ARG A 750 -10.07 30.53 -1.96
C ARG A 750 -8.57 30.66 -1.70
N THR A 751 -7.76 30.34 -2.71
CA THR A 751 -6.30 30.54 -2.70
C THR A 751 -5.88 31.56 -3.74
N ILE A 752 -4.88 32.38 -3.41
CA ILE A 752 -4.29 33.35 -4.35
C ILE A 752 -2.76 33.21 -4.35
N PRO A 753 -2.10 33.14 -5.53
CA PRO A 753 -0.65 33.18 -5.61
C PRO A 753 -0.08 34.46 -4.99
N ALA A 754 0.95 34.30 -4.17
CA ALA A 754 1.66 35.33 -3.43
C ALA A 754 3.18 35.10 -3.53
N ARG A 755 3.98 35.94 -2.85
CA ARG A 755 5.45 35.80 -2.77
C ARG A 755 5.94 36.01 -1.35
N ASP A 756 6.88 35.17 -0.90
CA ASP A 756 7.65 35.40 0.32
C ASP A 756 8.79 36.37 0.01
N THR A 757 8.66 37.60 0.50
CA THR A 757 9.66 38.66 0.32
C THR A 757 10.44 38.95 1.60
N ARG A 758 10.53 38.02 2.57
CA ARG A 758 11.29 38.25 3.81
C ARG A 758 12.79 38.44 3.51
N ALA A 759 13.49 39.16 4.38
CA ALA A 759 14.94 39.37 4.20
C ALA A 759 15.71 38.05 4.38
N LEU A 760 16.73 37.82 3.54
CA LEU A 760 17.67 36.71 3.72
C LEU A 760 18.55 36.98 4.95
N GLU A 761 18.89 35.94 5.70
CA GLU A 761 19.71 36.03 6.92
C GLU A 761 21.16 36.50 6.67
N SER A 762 21.56 36.63 5.40
CA SER A 762 22.89 37.07 4.96
C SER A 762 23.23 38.54 5.25
N GLY A 763 22.31 39.34 5.78
CA GLY A 763 22.56 40.73 6.23
C GLY A 763 22.91 41.74 5.11
N ASN A 764 22.94 41.31 3.86
CA ASN A 764 23.32 42.10 2.68
C ASN A 764 22.15 42.82 1.99
N GLY A 765 20.98 42.91 2.64
CA GLY A 765 19.79 43.57 2.10
C GLY A 765 19.03 42.78 1.02
N ALA A 766 19.50 41.58 0.65
CA ALA A 766 18.79 40.72 -0.29
C ALA A 766 17.51 40.13 0.33
N ARG A 767 16.44 40.03 -0.46
CA ARG A 767 15.13 39.50 -0.04
C ARG A 767 14.88 38.15 -0.71
N ARG A 768 14.13 37.28 -0.05
CA ARG A 768 13.55 36.08 -0.67
C ARG A 768 12.62 36.50 -1.81
N ASP A 769 12.46 35.61 -2.77
CA ASP A 769 11.50 35.73 -3.88
C ASP A 769 10.83 34.38 -4.14
N ASP A 770 10.47 33.69 -3.06
CA ASP A 770 9.89 32.36 -3.14
C ASP A 770 8.40 32.46 -3.46
N PRO A 771 7.85 31.55 -4.29
CA PRO A 771 6.41 31.43 -4.45
C PRO A 771 5.76 31.13 -3.09
N ALA A 772 4.65 31.81 -2.83
CA ALA A 772 3.83 31.61 -1.66
C ALA A 772 2.37 31.54 -2.09
N THR A 773 1.52 31.00 -1.24
CA THR A 773 0.07 30.98 -1.46
C THR A 773 -0.62 31.66 -0.29
N ALA A 774 -1.54 32.58 -0.60
CA ALA A 774 -2.47 33.16 0.35
C ALA A 774 -3.72 32.28 0.43
N TYR A 775 -4.01 31.76 1.61
CA TYR A 775 -5.13 30.91 1.94
C TYR A 775 -6.16 31.76 2.68
N ILE A 776 -7.32 31.97 2.05
CA ILE A 776 -8.33 32.94 2.50
C ILE A 776 -9.55 32.16 3.01
N ARG A 777 -10.04 32.52 4.20
CA ARG A 777 -11.25 31.96 4.82
C ARG A 777 -12.51 32.58 4.23
N GLU A 778 -13.65 31.94 4.46
CA GLU A 778 -14.97 32.46 4.07
C GLU A 778 -15.27 33.82 4.71
N ASP A 779 -14.80 34.02 5.96
CA ASP A 779 -14.89 35.29 6.66
C ASP A 779 -13.92 36.37 6.13
N GLY A 780 -13.09 36.07 5.13
CA GLY A 780 -12.14 36.99 4.51
C GLY A 780 -10.79 37.15 5.22
N HIS A 781 -10.57 36.53 6.39
CA HIS A 781 -9.25 36.48 7.02
C HIS A 781 -8.32 35.49 6.30
N TYR A 782 -7.00 35.68 6.41
CA TYR A 782 -6.06 34.93 5.56
C TYR A 782 -4.73 34.61 6.23
N VAL A 783 -4.08 33.58 5.68
CA VAL A 783 -2.72 33.13 6.00
C VAL A 783 -1.94 33.09 4.70
N VAL A 784 -0.67 33.51 4.71
CA VAL A 784 0.24 33.30 3.58
C VAL A 784 1.31 32.30 3.99
N ARG A 785 1.43 31.22 3.22
CA ARG A 785 2.46 30.18 3.42
C ARG A 785 3.42 30.19 2.24
N ASN A 786 4.71 30.18 2.53
CA ASN A 786 5.75 29.96 1.53
C ASN A 786 5.61 28.52 0.99
N ASP A 787 5.40 28.38 -0.32
CA ASP A 787 5.13 27.09 -0.97
C ASP A 787 6.42 26.27 -1.19
N VAL A 788 7.58 26.85 -0.87
CA VAL A 788 8.90 26.21 -0.98
C VAL A 788 9.28 25.50 0.31
N ASP A 789 9.17 26.17 1.46
CA ASP A 789 9.65 25.65 2.75
C ASP A 789 8.56 25.43 3.80
N GLY A 790 7.30 25.77 3.48
CA GLY A 790 6.17 25.62 4.40
C GLY A 790 6.09 26.72 5.46
N THR A 791 6.99 27.69 5.46
CA THR A 791 6.98 28.75 6.48
C THR A 791 5.74 29.61 6.34
N VAL A 792 5.03 29.83 7.44
CA VAL A 792 3.94 30.82 7.47
C VAL A 792 4.58 32.20 7.52
N VAL A 793 4.41 32.97 6.46
CA VAL A 793 5.09 34.27 6.29
C VAL A 793 4.22 35.43 6.74
N GLN A 794 2.89 35.24 6.78
CA GLN A 794 1.94 36.25 7.21
C GLN A 794 0.63 35.64 7.72
N VAL A 795 0.03 36.28 8.73
CA VAL A 795 -1.34 36.03 9.20
C VAL A 795 -2.08 37.36 9.35
N SER A 796 -3.35 37.44 8.94
CA SER A 796 -4.21 38.63 9.15
C SER A 796 -4.51 38.85 10.64
N ASP A 797 -5.17 39.94 11.04
CA ASP A 797 -5.67 40.07 12.42
C ASP A 797 -7.12 39.62 12.50
N ARG A 798 -7.43 38.62 13.33
CA ARG A 798 -8.80 38.09 13.50
C ARG A 798 -9.59 38.82 14.58
N ARG A 799 -8.93 39.66 15.38
CA ARG A 799 -9.61 40.51 16.37
C ARG A 799 -10.09 41.82 15.77
N ASP A 800 -9.60 42.15 14.59
CA ASP A 800 -10.02 43.29 13.80
C ASP A 800 -10.95 42.82 12.67
N ALA A 801 -12.24 43.12 12.78
CA ALA A 801 -13.24 42.71 11.80
C ALA A 801 -13.01 43.33 10.41
N ASP A 802 -12.27 44.44 10.32
CA ASP A 802 -12.01 45.14 9.07
C ASP A 802 -10.72 44.64 8.37
N TRP A 803 -9.90 43.83 9.05
CA TRP A 803 -8.66 43.30 8.48
C TRP A 803 -8.89 42.03 7.64
N LYS A 804 -9.50 42.23 6.46
CA LYS A 804 -9.75 41.19 5.46
C LYS A 804 -8.68 41.13 4.37
N SER A 805 -8.71 40.07 3.56
CA SER A 805 -7.84 39.87 2.41
C SER A 805 -7.95 41.04 1.43
N HIS A 806 -6.81 41.64 1.10
CA HIS A 806 -6.68 42.64 0.02
C HIS A 806 -6.31 42.02 -1.33
N PHE A 807 -6.00 40.71 -1.33
CA PHE A 807 -5.77 39.91 -2.53
C PHE A 807 -7.04 39.75 -3.36
#